data_AF-A0A8J7EQ99-F1
#
_entry.id   AF-A0A8J7EQ99-F1
#
_cell.length_a   1.000
_cell.length_b   1.000
_cell.length_c   1.000
_cell.angle_alpha   90.00
_cell.angle_beta   90.00
_cell.angle_gamma   90.00
#
_symmetry.space_group_name_H-M   'P 1'
#
loop_
_entity.id
_entity.type
_entity.pdbx_description
1 polymer ?
#
loop_
_entity_poly.entity_id
_entity_poly.type
_entity_poly.pdbx_seq_one_letter_code
_entity_poly.pdbx_strand_id
1 'polypeptide(L)'
;MLAKISLVATEKTATLRSLLLALLAALALAGLLAVVQLTPALAQSVAPVTYQNFFTTTFRDLGLATTPGQIAGLPPELSSQTRFDTARSWQPGAAFTDILRLGDLGSSFLPQALTLAEIAQASGVDTGAVSLSQLHTLLQRQTLGSLANLAGVQYLALQDVPALQSAFNAAVRPELLALAEQTGDLPAGAINPEQFVQQALNQFGVTAITDLISSPDHLLGGANLGEIQFAGPALDQLEAFTVGDIPGLDQVEIADLDGWQELAISDIPGLDQVPFGAFPGLLSGLVNGFGGTHDVTYGDKEHTQTPTQFSITGSDVEGWEVQCAQARGCAHLELAGPGKMHGAQWIAGGTGPGQQMVRGGSGILAAVNGGMEPTGRVPFGAVFKVVLSDTTESEGTGQFSLYTRFCSNSFFAPLGCTPYFIGPIPIWSTTEKGFVLTGPLDGSGGASGGLQVPLELQRYVSQDLGGTYYGSGGSPVQMDEPCLDGLIGALRHSSEAAGAREHIPRIIAAANEAGVTDKAQLAYILGTVSTELEGRWSPISEQGVGCGTYGSGCYYGRGFVQLTWEANYRKMGQVLGIDLLNNPDLANDPNTAAKITVIGMRDGLFTGVGLGTYIGNGKADFRNARRIVNDADKMDYTAQQSQRFYEALQSCSTLETQAGGGGDLNAKIMAGVRTVQGENFSASRIPGTNQGRLGCAGMVNYVLHKAGIQTLGGGPPYGSLSVHGVESAIKGGRGVSVNPNEAQPGDLNVIDMGGGRQHIGVCMNAGCTQVVSNSSSKAARGEASFTWVSDGYFSPSYGGGRRAIYRVTN
;
A
#
# COMPACT_ATOMS: atom_id res chain seq x y z
N MET A 1 -39.34 -81.41 -13.68
CA MET A 1 -38.27 -80.48 -14.11
C MET A 1 -38.71 -79.01 -14.06
N LEU A 2 -39.67 -78.64 -13.21
CA LEU A 2 -40.05 -77.24 -12.91
C LEU A 2 -39.82 -76.85 -11.43
N ALA A 3 -39.29 -77.75 -10.59
CA ALA A 3 -39.09 -77.53 -9.15
C ALA A 3 -37.62 -77.29 -8.74
N LYS A 4 -36.66 -77.25 -9.68
CA LYS A 4 -35.23 -76.97 -9.41
C LYS A 4 -34.79 -75.55 -9.76
N ILE A 5 -35.69 -74.70 -10.26
CA ILE A 5 -35.40 -73.30 -10.62
C ILE A 5 -35.80 -72.33 -9.49
N SER A 6 -36.58 -72.76 -8.48
CA SER A 6 -37.01 -71.88 -7.38
C SER A 6 -36.12 -71.90 -6.13
N LEU A 7 -35.10 -72.77 -6.05
CA LEU A 7 -34.23 -72.86 -4.86
C LEU A 7 -32.92 -72.04 -4.97
N VAL A 8 -32.53 -71.60 -6.17
CA VAL A 8 -31.29 -70.80 -6.37
C VAL A 8 -31.55 -69.27 -6.25
N ALA A 9 -32.82 -68.84 -6.31
CA ALA A 9 -33.20 -67.43 -6.22
C ALA A 9 -33.33 -66.93 -4.76
N THR A 10 -33.58 -67.82 -3.80
CA THR A 10 -33.73 -67.48 -2.37
C THR A 10 -32.40 -67.42 -1.60
N GLU A 11 -31.34 -68.08 -2.07
CA GLU A 11 -30.02 -68.02 -1.40
C GLU A 11 -29.22 -66.74 -1.73
N LYS A 12 -29.35 -66.19 -2.95
CA LYS A 12 -28.61 -64.97 -3.37
C LYS A 12 -29.19 -63.66 -2.85
N THR A 13 -30.48 -63.62 -2.51
CA THR A 13 -31.12 -62.43 -1.92
C THR A 13 -30.90 -62.32 -0.40
N ALA A 14 -30.70 -63.45 0.28
CA ALA A 14 -30.33 -63.48 1.70
C ALA A 14 -28.88 -63.02 1.92
N THR A 15 -27.92 -63.45 1.09
CA THR A 15 -26.50 -63.07 1.25
C THR A 15 -26.21 -61.59 0.99
N LEU A 16 -26.90 -60.95 0.04
CA LEU A 16 -26.75 -59.50 -0.20
C LEU A 16 -27.37 -58.63 0.91
N ARG A 17 -28.50 -59.06 1.52
CA ARG A 17 -29.08 -58.36 2.67
C ARG A 17 -28.22 -58.49 3.93
N SER A 18 -27.60 -59.65 4.16
CA SER A 18 -26.67 -59.86 5.28
C SER A 18 -25.41 -59.02 5.16
N LEU A 19 -24.85 -58.88 3.95
CA LEU A 19 -23.68 -58.03 3.68
C LEU A 19 -24.00 -56.54 3.81
N LEU A 20 -25.18 -56.09 3.39
CA LEU A 20 -25.60 -54.69 3.52
C LEU A 20 -25.91 -54.31 4.97
N LEU A 21 -26.54 -55.20 5.76
CA LEU A 21 -26.75 -55.00 7.20
C LEU A 21 -25.45 -55.07 8.01
N ALA A 22 -24.49 -55.92 7.62
CA ALA A 22 -23.18 -55.95 8.25
C ALA A 22 -22.36 -54.68 7.95
N LEU A 23 -22.47 -54.12 6.75
CA LEU A 23 -21.82 -52.84 6.40
C LEU A 23 -22.45 -51.65 7.14
N LEU A 24 -23.79 -51.62 7.27
CA LEU A 24 -24.52 -50.60 8.03
C LEU A 24 -24.27 -50.72 9.54
N ALA A 25 -24.15 -51.94 10.08
CA ALA A 25 -23.80 -52.16 11.49
C ALA A 25 -22.33 -51.81 11.78
N ALA A 26 -21.40 -52.06 10.86
CA ALA A 26 -20.00 -51.65 10.99
C ALA A 26 -19.83 -50.11 10.92
N LEU A 27 -20.61 -49.43 10.09
CA LEU A 27 -20.68 -47.96 10.05
C LEU A 27 -21.34 -47.36 11.30
N ALA A 28 -22.35 -48.04 11.88
CA ALA A 28 -22.97 -47.61 13.13
C ALA A 28 -22.11 -47.88 14.38
N LEU A 29 -21.30 -48.95 14.40
CA LEU A 29 -20.40 -49.25 15.53
C LEU A 29 -19.08 -48.46 15.47
N ALA A 30 -18.58 -48.13 14.28
CA ALA A 30 -17.44 -47.22 14.11
C ALA A 30 -17.82 -45.75 14.41
N GLY A 31 -19.10 -45.39 14.29
CA GLY A 31 -19.63 -44.07 14.63
C GLY A 31 -19.89 -43.84 16.13
N LEU A 32 -19.83 -44.87 16.98
CA LEU A 32 -20.22 -44.78 18.40
C LEU A 32 -19.09 -45.08 19.41
N LEU A 33 -17.86 -45.35 18.95
CA LEU A 33 -16.72 -45.67 19.83
C LEU A 33 -15.50 -44.75 19.67
N ALA A 34 -15.66 -43.62 18.99
CA ALA A 34 -14.77 -42.47 19.12
C ALA A 34 -15.39 -41.39 20.02
N VAL A 35 -16.00 -41.80 21.15
CA VAL A 35 -15.94 -40.97 22.36
C VAL A 35 -14.54 -41.17 22.93
N VAL A 36 -13.55 -40.69 22.18
CA VAL A 36 -12.31 -40.22 22.82
C VAL A 36 -12.83 -39.18 23.78
N GLN A 37 -12.55 -39.39 25.07
CA GLN A 37 -12.56 -38.33 26.03
C GLN A 37 -11.68 -37.23 25.43
N LEU A 38 -12.32 -36.31 24.72
CA LEU A 38 -11.87 -34.94 24.66
C LEU A 38 -11.89 -34.56 26.14
N THR A 39 -10.74 -34.76 26.79
CA THR A 39 -10.22 -33.68 27.62
C THR A 39 -10.58 -32.42 26.84
N PRO A 40 -11.25 -31.43 27.45
CA PRO A 40 -11.28 -30.13 26.84
C PRO A 40 -9.81 -29.73 26.71
N ALA A 41 -9.20 -30.04 25.56
CA ALA A 41 -8.09 -29.30 25.03
C ALA A 41 -8.66 -27.91 25.03
N LEU A 42 -8.22 -27.15 26.03
CA LEU A 42 -8.70 -25.85 26.42
C LEU A 42 -9.25 -25.18 25.17
N ALA A 43 -10.57 -25.22 24.98
CA ALA A 43 -11.22 -24.25 24.12
C ALA A 43 -10.88 -22.99 24.87
N GLN A 44 -9.78 -22.34 24.47
CA GLN A 44 -9.38 -21.08 25.01
C GLN A 44 -10.64 -20.25 24.84
N SER A 45 -11.29 -19.94 25.94
CA SER A 45 -12.38 -19.00 25.96
C SER A 45 -11.71 -17.70 25.53
N VAL A 46 -11.68 -17.46 24.23
CA VAL A 46 -11.17 -16.22 23.70
C VAL A 46 -12.05 -15.17 24.34
N ALA A 47 -11.45 -14.28 25.13
CA ALA A 47 -12.21 -13.25 25.81
C ALA A 47 -13.03 -12.50 24.74
N PRO A 48 -14.33 -12.26 24.96
CA PRO A 48 -15.13 -11.53 23.98
C PRO A 48 -14.44 -10.20 23.67
N VAL A 49 -14.24 -9.93 22.38
CA VAL A 49 -13.60 -8.71 21.89
C VAL A 49 -14.48 -7.54 22.29
N THR A 50 -14.15 -6.84 23.37
CA THR A 50 -14.90 -5.64 23.78
C THR A 50 -14.49 -4.45 22.92
N TYR A 51 -15.37 -3.44 22.79
CA TYR A 51 -15.01 -2.17 22.15
C TYR A 51 -13.72 -1.55 22.73
N GLN A 52 -13.49 -1.71 24.04
CA GLN A 52 -12.30 -1.18 24.71
C GLN A 52 -11.00 -1.84 24.24
N ASN A 53 -11.06 -3.09 23.78
CA ASN A 53 -9.88 -3.88 23.44
C ASN A 53 -9.75 -4.15 21.93
N PHE A 54 -10.68 -3.67 21.09
CA PHE A 54 -10.69 -3.94 19.64
C PHE A 54 -9.36 -3.58 18.95
N PHE A 55 -8.68 -2.51 19.38
CA PHE A 55 -7.39 -2.11 18.80
C PHE A 55 -6.22 -3.00 19.21
N THR A 56 -6.33 -3.64 20.36
CA THR A 56 -5.38 -4.63 20.86
C THR A 56 -5.73 -6.06 20.44
N THR A 57 -6.94 -6.26 19.89
CA THR A 57 -7.37 -7.53 19.31
C THR A 57 -6.58 -7.83 18.05
N THR A 58 -6.26 -9.10 17.87
CA THR A 58 -5.55 -9.64 16.72
C THR A 58 -6.48 -10.57 15.92
N PHE A 59 -6.11 -10.96 14.70
CA PHE A 59 -6.93 -11.93 13.95
C PHE A 59 -7.00 -13.29 14.63
N ARG A 60 -5.98 -13.65 15.41
CA ARG A 60 -5.96 -14.84 16.26
C ARG A 60 -7.03 -14.82 17.35
N ASP A 61 -7.43 -13.64 17.81
CA ASP A 61 -8.45 -13.46 18.85
C ASP A 61 -9.90 -13.53 18.31
N LEU A 62 -10.10 -13.71 17.00
CA LEU A 62 -11.46 -13.80 16.42
C LEU A 62 -12.12 -15.17 16.60
N GLY A 63 -11.41 -16.16 17.15
CA GLY A 63 -11.92 -17.50 17.40
C GLY A 63 -12.19 -18.30 16.12
N LEU A 64 -13.20 -19.17 16.17
CA LEU A 64 -13.51 -20.13 15.11
C LEU A 64 -14.88 -19.84 14.47
N ALA A 65 -15.01 -20.14 13.18
CA ALA A 65 -16.28 -20.07 12.47
C ALA A 65 -17.32 -20.97 13.14
N THR A 66 -18.51 -20.44 13.40
CA THR A 66 -19.61 -21.18 14.06
C THR A 66 -20.61 -21.74 13.06
N THR A 67 -20.63 -21.22 11.83
CA THR A 67 -21.50 -21.65 10.74
C THR A 67 -20.69 -22.05 9.50
N PRO A 68 -21.16 -23.03 8.71
CA PRO A 68 -20.54 -23.32 7.43
C PRO A 68 -20.74 -22.15 6.47
N GLY A 69 -19.83 -22.01 5.51
CA GLY A 69 -19.96 -21.03 4.44
C GLY A 69 -19.17 -21.41 3.20
N GLN A 70 -19.54 -20.80 2.08
CA GLN A 70 -18.90 -21.04 0.80
C GLN A 70 -18.95 -19.79 -0.07
N ILE A 71 -17.84 -19.52 -0.74
CA ILE A 71 -17.76 -18.66 -1.90
C ILE A 71 -17.69 -19.60 -3.10
N ALA A 72 -18.76 -19.66 -3.88
CA ALA A 72 -18.70 -20.26 -5.20
C ALA A 72 -17.74 -19.38 -6.00
N GLY A 73 -16.58 -19.91 -6.39
CA GLY A 73 -15.56 -19.15 -7.11
C GLY A 73 -16.11 -18.43 -8.33
N LEU A 74 -15.31 -17.52 -8.89
CA LEU A 74 -15.64 -16.86 -10.15
C LEU A 74 -15.99 -17.89 -11.23
N PRO A 75 -16.98 -17.61 -12.11
CA PRO A 75 -17.21 -18.40 -13.32
C PRO A 75 -15.88 -18.66 -14.05
N PRO A 76 -15.67 -19.84 -14.66
CA PRO A 76 -14.40 -20.20 -15.32
C PRO A 76 -13.90 -19.16 -16.34
N GLU A 77 -14.83 -18.45 -16.97
CA GLU A 77 -14.56 -17.39 -17.95
C GLU A 77 -13.97 -16.12 -17.32
N LEU A 78 -14.18 -15.93 -16.01
CA LEU A 78 -13.68 -14.79 -15.21
C LEU A 78 -12.49 -15.18 -14.32
N SER A 79 -12.42 -16.42 -13.83
CA SER A 79 -11.27 -16.91 -13.05
C SER A 79 -9.96 -16.88 -13.85
N SER A 80 -10.04 -17.17 -15.15
CA SER A 80 -8.90 -17.04 -16.09
C SER A 80 -8.46 -15.60 -16.34
N GLN A 81 -9.34 -14.61 -16.12
CA GLN A 81 -9.03 -13.18 -16.31
C GLN A 81 -8.48 -12.53 -15.04
N THR A 82 -8.87 -13.03 -13.86
CA THR A 82 -8.33 -12.57 -12.58
C THR A 82 -7.02 -13.23 -12.20
N ARG A 83 -6.63 -14.34 -12.86
CA ARG A 83 -5.47 -15.20 -12.53
C ARG A 83 -5.52 -15.83 -11.13
N PHE A 84 -6.64 -15.72 -10.42
CA PHE A 84 -6.76 -16.07 -9.00
C PHE A 84 -8.09 -16.80 -8.71
N ASP A 85 -8.05 -17.80 -7.82
CA ASP A 85 -9.24 -18.54 -7.38
C ASP A 85 -9.86 -17.88 -6.14
N THR A 86 -11.11 -17.47 -6.24
CA THR A 86 -11.86 -16.87 -5.14
C THR A 86 -12.67 -17.91 -4.38
N ALA A 87 -12.75 -19.15 -4.89
CA ALA A 87 -13.52 -20.22 -4.29
C ALA A 87 -12.92 -20.60 -2.94
N ARG A 88 -13.77 -20.61 -1.91
CA ARG A 88 -13.39 -21.15 -0.60
C ARG A 88 -14.62 -21.66 0.11
N SER A 89 -14.44 -22.70 0.89
CA SER A 89 -15.50 -23.27 1.73
C SER A 89 -14.94 -23.61 3.09
N TRP A 90 -15.72 -23.38 4.12
CA TRP A 90 -15.34 -23.70 5.49
C TRP A 90 -16.48 -24.40 6.23
N GLN A 91 -16.10 -25.13 7.26
CA GLN A 91 -17.01 -25.80 8.19
C GLN A 91 -16.93 -25.11 9.55
N PRO A 92 -17.94 -25.32 10.43
CA PRO A 92 -17.83 -24.91 11.82
C PRO A 92 -16.54 -25.46 12.46
N GLY A 93 -15.84 -24.61 13.21
CA GLY A 93 -14.55 -24.91 13.83
C GLY A 93 -13.33 -24.49 13.03
N ALA A 94 -13.47 -24.01 11.79
CA ALA A 94 -12.36 -23.46 11.03
C ALA A 94 -11.92 -22.09 11.59
N ALA A 95 -10.61 -21.83 11.67
CA ALA A 95 -10.09 -20.54 12.14
C ALA A 95 -10.28 -19.45 11.10
N PHE A 96 -10.66 -18.25 11.52
CA PHE A 96 -10.83 -17.13 10.59
C PHE A 96 -9.53 -16.71 9.90
N THR A 97 -8.38 -16.97 10.53
CA THR A 97 -7.05 -16.77 9.93
C THR A 97 -6.82 -17.61 8.68
N ASP A 98 -7.49 -18.76 8.56
CA ASP A 98 -7.39 -19.67 7.40
C ASP A 98 -8.49 -19.38 6.34
N ILE A 99 -9.57 -18.70 6.75
CA ILE A 99 -10.71 -18.39 5.90
C ILE A 99 -10.53 -17.04 5.19
N LEU A 100 -10.10 -16.01 5.93
CA LEU A 100 -9.91 -14.67 5.44
C LEU A 100 -8.63 -14.59 4.62
N ARG A 101 -8.73 -14.02 3.42
CA ARG A 101 -7.57 -13.74 2.56
C ARG A 101 -7.15 -12.29 2.69
N LEU A 102 -5.88 -11.97 2.44
CA LEU A 102 -5.38 -10.59 2.54
C LEU A 102 -6.12 -9.64 1.60
N GLY A 103 -6.55 -10.11 0.43
CA GLY A 103 -7.38 -9.35 -0.50
C GLY A 103 -8.75 -8.93 0.09
N ASP A 104 -9.32 -9.72 1.00
CA ASP A 104 -10.60 -9.39 1.67
C ASP A 104 -10.47 -8.18 2.60
N LEU A 105 -9.23 -7.87 3.02
CA LEU A 105 -8.89 -6.84 3.99
C LEU A 105 -8.33 -5.56 3.32
N GLY A 106 -8.04 -5.64 2.01
CA GLY A 106 -7.21 -4.69 1.28
C GLY A 106 -7.78 -3.29 1.06
N SER A 107 -8.99 -2.98 1.54
CA SER A 107 -9.59 -1.64 1.41
C SER A 107 -9.72 -0.88 2.74
N SER A 108 -9.53 -1.52 3.89
CA SER A 108 -9.60 -0.83 5.19
C SER A 108 -8.62 -1.35 6.24
N PHE A 109 -7.99 -2.52 6.09
CA PHE A 109 -6.82 -2.87 6.92
C PHE A 109 -5.52 -2.56 6.20
N LEU A 110 -5.56 -2.57 4.86
CA LEU A 110 -4.38 -2.40 4.01
C LEU A 110 -3.22 -3.34 4.42
N PRO A 111 -3.45 -4.64 4.70
CA PRO A 111 -2.35 -5.54 5.07
C PRO A 111 -1.27 -5.62 3.99
N GLN A 112 -1.62 -5.33 2.74
CA GLN A 112 -0.67 -5.30 1.62
C GLN A 112 0.39 -4.20 1.74
N ALA A 113 0.13 -3.15 2.50
CA ALA A 113 1.09 -2.07 2.72
C ALA A 113 2.08 -2.40 3.85
N LEU A 114 1.93 -3.55 4.52
CA LEU A 114 2.88 -4.03 5.52
C LEU A 114 4.02 -4.79 4.84
N THR A 115 5.22 -4.58 5.35
CA THR A 115 6.39 -5.41 5.09
C THR A 115 6.47 -6.57 6.08
N LEU A 116 7.22 -7.63 5.76
CA LEU A 116 7.44 -8.71 6.71
C LEU A 116 8.14 -8.20 7.99
N ALA A 117 9.07 -7.24 7.86
CA ALA A 117 9.77 -6.63 8.99
C ALA A 117 8.82 -5.87 9.93
N GLU A 118 7.86 -5.11 9.41
CA GLU A 118 6.85 -4.43 10.22
C GLU A 118 5.92 -5.43 10.93
N ILE A 119 5.56 -6.53 10.26
CA ILE A 119 4.77 -7.61 10.88
C ILE A 119 5.56 -8.24 12.03
N ALA A 120 6.84 -8.54 11.84
CA ALA A 120 7.73 -9.04 12.89
C ALA A 120 7.76 -8.09 14.09
N GLN A 121 7.96 -6.80 13.83
CA GLN A 121 8.03 -5.79 14.87
C GLN A 121 6.72 -5.68 15.66
N ALA A 122 5.58 -5.71 14.97
CA ALA A 122 4.26 -5.58 15.60
C ALA A 122 3.79 -6.86 16.32
N SER A 123 4.21 -8.03 15.85
CA SER A 123 3.87 -9.34 16.45
C SER A 123 4.87 -9.83 17.48
N GLY A 124 6.07 -9.23 17.53
CA GLY A 124 7.19 -9.72 18.35
C GLY A 124 7.88 -10.96 17.78
N VAL A 125 7.61 -11.33 16.52
CA VAL A 125 8.28 -12.41 15.79
C VAL A 125 9.63 -11.91 15.26
N ASP A 126 10.67 -12.74 15.30
CA ASP A 126 11.97 -12.45 14.71
C ASP A 126 11.98 -12.88 13.22
N THR A 127 11.83 -11.92 12.31
CA THR A 127 11.81 -12.18 10.85
C THR A 127 13.10 -12.75 10.30
N GLY A 128 14.25 -12.42 10.88
CA GLY A 128 15.54 -12.96 10.43
C GLY A 128 15.66 -14.46 10.66
N ALA A 129 14.87 -15.00 11.59
CA ALA A 129 14.78 -16.43 11.89
C ALA A 129 13.59 -17.14 11.24
N VAL A 130 12.73 -16.41 10.50
CA VAL A 130 11.60 -17.02 9.78
C VAL A 130 12.14 -17.85 8.63
N SER A 131 11.89 -19.17 8.69
CA SER A 131 12.21 -20.08 7.60
C SER A 131 11.29 -19.79 6.41
N LEU A 132 11.85 -19.81 5.20
CA LEU A 132 11.09 -19.67 3.96
C LEU A 132 10.04 -20.78 3.78
N SER A 133 10.18 -21.94 4.45
CA SER A 133 9.13 -22.96 4.54
C SER A 133 7.81 -22.44 5.13
N GLN A 134 7.85 -21.42 6.00
CA GLN A 134 6.66 -20.80 6.56
C GLN A 134 5.97 -19.84 5.59
N LEU A 135 6.63 -19.53 4.46
CA LEU A 135 6.11 -18.70 3.36
C LEU A 135 5.82 -19.55 2.11
N HIS A 136 5.64 -20.87 2.25
CA HIS A 136 5.40 -21.81 1.14
C HIS A 136 4.39 -21.28 0.12
N THR A 137 3.18 -20.95 0.58
CA THR A 137 2.08 -20.48 -0.28
C THR A 137 2.42 -19.20 -1.04
N LEU A 138 3.20 -18.31 -0.44
CA LEU A 138 3.66 -17.05 -1.03
C LEU A 138 4.75 -17.29 -2.07
N LEU A 139 5.77 -18.07 -1.70
CA LEU A 139 6.94 -18.34 -2.54
C LEU A 139 6.59 -19.17 -3.77
N GLN A 140 5.65 -20.12 -3.64
CA GLN A 140 5.17 -20.93 -4.76
C GLN A 140 4.62 -20.08 -5.92
N ARG A 141 4.15 -18.86 -5.62
CA ARG A 141 3.57 -17.93 -6.59
C ARG A 141 4.58 -16.97 -7.19
N GLN A 142 5.79 -16.94 -6.63
CA GLN A 142 6.85 -16.06 -7.12
C GLN A 142 7.60 -16.70 -8.28
N THR A 143 8.16 -15.82 -9.11
CA THR A 143 9.08 -16.17 -10.18
C THR A 143 10.45 -15.60 -9.89
N LEU A 144 11.48 -16.06 -10.61
CA LEU A 144 12.78 -15.39 -10.55
C LEU A 144 12.65 -13.90 -10.90
N GLY A 145 11.82 -13.55 -11.88
CA GLY A 145 11.57 -12.17 -12.28
C GLY A 145 10.86 -11.34 -11.21
N SER A 146 9.86 -11.90 -10.52
CA SER A 146 9.15 -11.18 -9.45
C SER A 146 10.05 -10.91 -8.25
N LEU A 147 10.89 -11.89 -7.85
CA LEU A 147 11.88 -11.70 -6.78
C LEU A 147 13.09 -10.85 -7.21
N ALA A 148 13.41 -10.79 -8.51
CA ALA A 148 14.49 -9.92 -9.00
C ALA A 148 14.17 -8.44 -8.80
N ASN A 149 12.88 -8.07 -8.87
CA ASN A 149 12.42 -6.67 -8.69
C ASN A 149 12.61 -6.15 -7.26
N LEU A 150 12.96 -7.02 -6.31
CA LEU A 150 13.36 -6.61 -4.97
C LEU A 150 14.58 -5.68 -5.06
N ALA A 151 14.54 -4.58 -4.30
CA ALA A 151 15.53 -3.51 -4.41
C ALA A 151 16.97 -4.04 -4.25
N GLY A 152 17.72 -4.02 -5.35
CA GLY A 152 19.13 -4.42 -5.37
C GLY A 152 19.40 -5.86 -5.81
N VAL A 153 18.41 -6.76 -5.72
CA VAL A 153 18.58 -8.19 -6.06
C VAL A 153 18.88 -8.39 -7.54
N GLN A 154 18.15 -7.72 -8.43
CA GLN A 154 18.39 -7.78 -9.89
C GLN A 154 19.83 -7.47 -10.34
N TYR A 155 20.62 -6.75 -9.53
CA TYR A 155 21.99 -6.38 -9.89
C TYR A 155 23.06 -7.32 -9.30
N LEU A 156 22.66 -8.27 -8.45
CA LEU A 156 23.55 -9.29 -7.92
C LEU A 156 23.74 -10.40 -8.95
N ALA A 157 24.92 -11.03 -8.94
CA ALA A 157 25.07 -12.29 -9.65
C ALA A 157 24.20 -13.34 -8.96
N LEU A 158 23.61 -14.26 -9.72
CA LEU A 158 22.73 -15.28 -9.15
C LEU A 158 23.40 -16.07 -8.01
N GLN A 159 24.70 -16.35 -8.12
CA GLN A 159 25.50 -17.02 -7.09
C GLN A 159 25.68 -16.23 -5.78
N ASP A 160 25.53 -14.90 -5.83
CA ASP A 160 25.64 -14.04 -4.65
C ASP A 160 24.34 -14.06 -3.83
N VAL A 161 23.29 -14.73 -4.31
CA VAL A 161 22.04 -15.01 -3.59
C VAL A 161 21.82 -16.53 -3.53
N PRO A 162 22.43 -17.26 -2.57
CA PRO A 162 22.43 -18.72 -2.53
C PRO A 162 21.04 -19.37 -2.54
N ALA A 163 20.06 -18.71 -1.92
CA ALA A 163 18.67 -19.15 -1.92
C ALA A 163 18.11 -19.19 -3.35
N LEU A 164 18.22 -18.09 -4.10
CA LEU A 164 17.74 -18.02 -5.49
C LEU A 164 18.56 -18.92 -6.42
N GLN A 165 19.88 -19.04 -6.20
CA GLN A 165 20.73 -19.93 -6.99
C GLN A 165 20.32 -21.39 -6.86
N SER A 166 20.10 -21.88 -5.64
CA SER A 166 19.76 -23.28 -5.40
C SER A 166 18.40 -23.64 -6.02
N ALA A 167 17.42 -22.75 -5.86
CA ALA A 167 16.09 -22.85 -6.45
C ALA A 167 16.12 -22.86 -7.97
N PHE A 168 16.82 -21.89 -8.56
CA PHE A 168 16.99 -21.78 -10.01
C PHE A 168 17.68 -23.02 -10.59
N ASN A 169 18.76 -23.49 -9.96
CA ASN A 169 19.47 -24.68 -10.39
C ASN A 169 18.58 -25.92 -10.35
N ALA A 170 17.73 -26.06 -9.32
CA ALA A 170 16.79 -27.16 -9.22
C ALA A 170 15.67 -27.09 -10.28
N ALA A 171 15.21 -25.88 -10.63
CA ALA A 171 14.21 -25.67 -11.67
C ALA A 171 14.76 -25.98 -13.08
N VAL A 172 15.97 -25.52 -13.39
CA VAL A 172 16.53 -25.53 -14.76
C VAL A 172 17.32 -26.79 -15.09
N ARG A 173 17.90 -27.46 -14.08
CA ARG A 173 18.71 -28.69 -14.29
C ARG A 173 18.00 -29.77 -15.11
N PRO A 174 16.72 -30.13 -14.87
CA PRO A 174 16.03 -31.14 -15.67
C PRO A 174 15.92 -30.76 -17.14
N GLU A 175 15.71 -29.48 -17.44
CA GLU A 175 15.60 -28.97 -18.82
C GLU A 175 16.95 -29.02 -19.54
N LEU A 176 18.03 -28.61 -18.88
CA LEU A 176 19.39 -28.70 -19.43
C LEU A 176 19.80 -30.15 -19.69
N LEU A 177 19.43 -31.08 -18.79
CA LEU A 177 19.72 -32.50 -18.97
C LEU A 177 18.95 -33.08 -20.16
N ALA A 178 17.66 -32.77 -20.26
CA ALA A 178 16.82 -33.20 -21.39
C ALA A 178 17.37 -32.66 -22.73
N LEU A 179 17.83 -31.41 -22.75
CA LEU A 179 18.46 -30.81 -23.93
C LEU A 179 19.76 -31.52 -24.31
N ALA A 180 20.62 -31.82 -23.33
CA ALA A 180 21.89 -32.51 -23.54
C ALA A 180 21.69 -33.95 -24.06
N GLU A 181 20.62 -34.61 -23.65
CA GLU A 181 20.25 -35.96 -24.12
C GLU A 181 19.64 -35.95 -25.53
N GLN A 182 18.87 -34.91 -25.89
CA GLN A 182 18.23 -34.81 -27.21
C GLN A 182 19.19 -34.39 -28.33
N THR A 183 20.23 -33.62 -28.02
CA THR A 183 21.08 -32.99 -29.05
C THR A 183 22.15 -33.93 -29.63
N GLY A 184 22.62 -34.95 -28.89
CA GLY A 184 23.63 -35.91 -29.36
C GLY A 184 25.03 -35.33 -29.66
N ASP A 185 25.12 -34.05 -30.00
CA ASP A 185 26.32 -33.23 -30.19
C ASP A 185 26.42 -32.21 -29.05
N LEU A 186 27.22 -32.54 -28.03
CA LEU A 186 27.57 -31.59 -26.98
C LEU A 186 28.49 -30.49 -27.53
N PRO A 187 28.43 -29.25 -26.99
CA PRO A 187 29.35 -28.18 -27.38
C PRO A 187 30.82 -28.60 -27.23
N ALA A 188 31.69 -28.09 -28.10
CA ALA A 188 33.11 -28.44 -28.12
C ALA A 188 33.78 -28.18 -26.75
N GLY A 189 34.08 -29.26 -26.01
CA GLY A 189 34.72 -29.22 -24.69
C GLY A 189 33.95 -29.93 -23.56
N ALA A 190 32.69 -30.30 -23.76
CA ALA A 190 31.93 -31.10 -22.78
C ALA A 190 32.13 -32.61 -23.03
N ILE A 191 32.51 -33.36 -21.99
CA ILE A 191 32.83 -34.81 -22.10
C ILE A 191 31.56 -35.66 -21.92
N ASN A 192 30.54 -35.17 -21.19
CA ASN A 192 29.25 -35.82 -20.97
C ASN A 192 28.13 -34.81 -20.61
N PRO A 193 26.84 -35.24 -20.61
CA PRO A 193 25.70 -34.37 -20.30
C PRO A 193 25.79 -33.66 -18.94
N GLU A 194 26.27 -34.33 -17.90
CA GLU A 194 26.42 -33.74 -16.55
C GLU A 194 27.45 -32.61 -16.52
N GLN A 195 28.56 -32.74 -17.24
CA GLN A 195 29.55 -31.66 -17.35
C GLN A 195 28.99 -30.45 -18.10
N PHE A 196 28.17 -30.66 -19.13
CA PHE A 196 27.47 -29.58 -19.83
C PHE A 196 26.52 -28.84 -18.90
N VAL A 197 25.67 -29.59 -18.16
CA VAL A 197 24.77 -29.01 -17.16
C VAL A 197 25.56 -28.18 -16.15
N GLN A 198 26.64 -28.71 -15.60
CA GLN A 198 27.45 -27.98 -14.62
C GLN A 198 28.09 -26.71 -15.19
N GLN A 199 28.57 -26.74 -16.44
CA GLN A 199 29.12 -25.55 -17.10
C GLN A 199 28.05 -24.48 -17.31
N ALA A 200 26.84 -24.86 -17.75
CA ALA A 200 25.72 -23.94 -17.92
C ALA A 200 25.29 -23.32 -16.58
N LEU A 201 25.12 -24.13 -15.53
CA LEU A 201 24.76 -23.63 -14.19
C LEU A 201 25.84 -22.69 -13.62
N ASN A 202 27.12 -22.97 -13.84
CA ASN A 202 28.21 -22.07 -13.44
C ASN A 202 28.14 -20.73 -14.19
N GLN A 203 27.82 -20.76 -15.48
CA GLN A 203 27.65 -19.55 -16.29
C GLN A 203 26.46 -18.73 -15.80
N PHE A 204 25.32 -19.37 -15.53
CA PHE A 204 24.16 -18.69 -14.94
C PHE A 204 24.48 -18.09 -13.56
N GLY A 205 25.24 -18.81 -12.74
CA GLY A 205 25.67 -18.35 -11.42
C GLY A 205 26.40 -17.00 -11.41
N VAL A 206 27.35 -16.79 -12.33
CA VAL A 206 28.13 -15.54 -12.41
C VAL A 206 27.41 -14.42 -13.16
N THR A 207 26.23 -14.68 -13.71
CA THR A 207 25.45 -13.72 -14.48
C THR A 207 24.56 -12.90 -13.55
N ALA A 208 24.48 -11.59 -13.79
CA ALA A 208 23.57 -10.73 -13.04
C ALA A 208 22.13 -11.18 -13.27
N ILE A 209 21.29 -11.17 -12.23
CA ILE A 209 19.90 -11.63 -12.33
C ILE A 209 19.13 -10.82 -13.40
N THR A 210 19.41 -9.53 -13.55
CA THR A 210 18.83 -8.68 -14.62
C THR A 210 19.19 -9.17 -16.03
N ASP A 211 20.41 -9.69 -16.24
CA ASP A 211 20.85 -10.19 -17.54
C ASP A 211 20.23 -11.56 -17.83
N LEU A 212 20.02 -12.39 -16.79
CA LEU A 212 19.30 -13.66 -16.90
C LEU A 212 17.84 -13.46 -17.34
N ILE A 213 17.15 -12.47 -16.76
CA ILE A 213 15.71 -12.26 -17.02
C ILE A 213 15.42 -11.40 -18.26
N SER A 214 16.41 -10.64 -18.78
CA SER A 214 16.20 -9.68 -19.88
C SER A 214 16.45 -10.23 -21.27
N SER A 215 17.00 -11.45 -21.39
CA SER A 215 17.30 -12.08 -22.67
C SER A 215 16.64 -13.46 -22.76
N PRO A 216 15.94 -13.80 -23.85
CA PRO A 216 15.51 -15.17 -24.11
C PRO A 216 16.75 -16.06 -24.12
N ASP A 217 16.80 -17.06 -23.25
CA ASP A 217 18.02 -17.86 -23.11
C ASP A 217 18.25 -18.70 -24.37
N HIS A 218 19.37 -18.46 -25.06
CA HIS A 218 19.70 -19.15 -26.30
C HIS A 218 20.05 -20.63 -26.12
N LEU A 219 20.42 -21.08 -24.91
CA LEU A 219 20.68 -22.48 -24.58
C LEU A 219 19.36 -23.24 -24.41
N LEU A 220 18.36 -22.65 -23.76
CA LEU A 220 17.04 -23.26 -23.55
C LEU A 220 16.01 -22.91 -24.65
N GLY A 221 16.47 -22.68 -25.88
CA GLY A 221 15.56 -22.48 -27.02
C GLY A 221 14.72 -21.20 -26.97
N GLY A 222 15.18 -20.17 -26.24
CA GLY A 222 14.48 -18.90 -26.09
C GLY A 222 13.55 -18.83 -24.88
N ALA A 223 13.71 -19.72 -23.89
CA ALA A 223 12.95 -19.67 -22.64
C ALA A 223 13.16 -18.33 -21.90
N ASN A 224 12.08 -17.80 -21.33
CA ASN A 224 12.14 -16.62 -20.46
C ASN A 224 12.48 -17.06 -19.04
N LEU A 225 13.76 -16.92 -18.66
CA LEU A 225 14.22 -17.33 -17.33
C LEU A 225 13.58 -16.51 -16.20
N GLY A 226 13.04 -15.33 -16.50
CA GLY A 226 12.28 -14.53 -15.54
C GLY A 226 10.94 -15.16 -15.16
N GLU A 227 10.36 -16.02 -16.00
CA GLU A 227 9.07 -16.69 -15.74
C GLU A 227 9.21 -18.02 -14.99
N ILE A 228 10.43 -18.42 -14.63
CA ILE A 228 10.66 -19.64 -13.85
C ILE A 228 9.97 -19.50 -12.50
N GLN A 229 8.93 -20.30 -12.31
CA GLN A 229 8.21 -20.42 -11.04
C GLN A 229 8.97 -21.34 -10.09
N PHE A 230 8.98 -20.97 -8.82
CA PHE A 230 9.55 -21.82 -7.77
C PHE A 230 8.49 -22.81 -7.28
N ALA A 231 8.41 -23.97 -7.94
CA ALA A 231 7.48 -25.04 -7.59
C ALA A 231 8.20 -26.39 -7.47
N GLY A 232 7.63 -27.30 -6.67
CA GLY A 232 8.17 -28.65 -6.47
C GLY A 232 9.63 -28.60 -5.96
N PRO A 233 10.58 -29.33 -6.60
CA PRO A 233 11.97 -29.39 -6.13
C PRO A 233 12.66 -28.03 -5.99
N ALA A 234 12.28 -27.03 -6.79
CA ALA A 234 12.83 -25.68 -6.71
C ALA A 234 12.37 -24.94 -5.46
N LEU A 235 11.11 -25.15 -5.07
CA LEU A 235 10.56 -24.61 -3.83
C LEU A 235 11.21 -25.28 -2.61
N ASP A 236 11.36 -26.61 -2.64
CA ASP A 236 12.03 -27.36 -1.57
C ASP A 236 13.45 -26.84 -1.28
N GLN A 237 14.17 -26.36 -2.32
CA GLN A 237 15.47 -25.73 -2.15
C GLN A 237 15.37 -24.36 -1.47
N LEU A 238 14.40 -23.51 -1.84
CA LEU A 238 14.18 -22.21 -1.18
C LEU A 238 13.84 -22.38 0.28
N GLU A 239 13.00 -23.37 0.62
CA GLU A 239 12.50 -23.58 1.97
C GLU A 239 13.57 -23.96 3.00
N ALA A 240 14.76 -24.38 2.53
CA ALA A 240 15.92 -24.62 3.37
C ALA A 240 16.58 -23.32 3.92
N PHE A 241 16.17 -22.16 3.40
CA PHE A 241 16.71 -20.84 3.77
C PHE A 241 15.74 -20.06 4.66
N THR A 242 16.20 -18.89 5.11
CA THR A 242 15.45 -17.91 5.89
C THR A 242 15.11 -16.68 5.07
N VAL A 243 14.17 -15.86 5.55
CA VAL A 243 13.84 -14.57 4.91
C VAL A 243 15.08 -13.69 4.74
N GLY A 244 15.99 -13.68 5.71
CA GLY A 244 17.22 -12.89 5.66
C GLY A 244 18.25 -13.33 4.60
N ASP A 245 18.11 -14.55 4.05
CA ASP A 245 19.00 -15.06 3.00
C ASP A 245 18.64 -14.52 1.61
N ILE A 246 17.49 -13.84 1.46
CA ILE A 246 17.09 -13.13 0.24
C ILE A 246 17.11 -11.63 0.53
N PRO A 247 18.09 -10.86 -0.01
CA PRO A 247 18.21 -9.43 0.28
C PRO A 247 16.94 -8.64 -0.04
N GLY A 248 16.43 -7.88 0.93
CA GLY A 248 15.28 -6.99 0.77
C GLY A 248 13.91 -7.68 0.78
N LEU A 249 13.84 -9.00 0.93
CA LEU A 249 12.56 -9.72 1.03
C LEU A 249 11.78 -9.35 2.31
N ASP A 250 12.46 -8.96 3.38
CA ASP A 250 11.84 -8.51 4.62
C ASP A 250 11.28 -7.08 4.54
N GLN A 251 11.81 -6.27 3.61
CA GLN A 251 11.49 -4.84 3.43
C GLN A 251 10.51 -4.58 2.28
N VAL A 252 10.11 -5.63 1.55
CA VAL A 252 9.13 -5.51 0.47
C VAL A 252 7.72 -5.44 1.04
N GLU A 253 6.90 -4.54 0.50
CA GLU A 253 5.48 -4.52 0.81
C GLU A 253 4.84 -5.80 0.26
N ILE A 254 3.91 -6.39 1.02
CA ILE A 254 3.16 -7.56 0.57
C ILE A 254 2.47 -7.29 -0.79
N ALA A 255 2.07 -6.04 -1.04
CA ALA A 255 1.46 -5.58 -2.29
C ALA A 255 2.30 -5.85 -3.54
N ASP A 256 3.63 -5.87 -3.40
CA ASP A 256 4.58 -6.02 -4.50
C ASP A 256 4.90 -7.51 -4.80
N LEU A 257 4.37 -8.44 -4.01
CA LEU A 257 4.56 -9.88 -4.21
C LEU A 257 3.41 -10.49 -5.02
N ASP A 258 3.73 -11.36 -5.97
CA ASP A 258 2.73 -11.91 -6.86
C ASP A 258 1.72 -12.80 -6.11
N GLY A 259 0.42 -12.57 -6.34
CA GLY A 259 -0.66 -13.38 -5.78
C GLY A 259 -0.91 -13.18 -4.28
N TRP A 260 -0.42 -12.08 -3.68
CA TRP A 260 -0.59 -11.79 -2.26
C TRP A 260 -2.06 -11.76 -1.80
N GLN A 261 -2.99 -11.38 -2.68
CA GLN A 261 -4.41 -11.25 -2.36
C GLN A 261 -5.04 -12.59 -1.96
N GLU A 262 -4.48 -13.71 -2.40
CA GLU A 262 -4.95 -15.06 -2.13
C GLU A 262 -4.37 -15.66 -0.84
N LEU A 263 -3.38 -15.02 -0.23
CA LEU A 263 -2.78 -15.54 1.01
C LEU A 263 -3.81 -15.46 2.12
N ALA A 264 -3.94 -16.55 2.88
CA ALA A 264 -4.63 -16.52 4.16
C ALA A 264 -3.81 -15.66 5.13
N ILE A 265 -4.44 -15.17 6.19
CA ILE A 265 -3.72 -14.46 7.25
C ILE A 265 -2.67 -15.38 7.88
N SER A 266 -2.98 -16.67 8.01
CA SER A 266 -2.06 -17.69 8.52
C SER A 266 -0.91 -18.05 7.57
N ASP A 267 -1.00 -17.70 6.27
CA ASP A 267 0.10 -17.91 5.32
C ASP A 267 1.26 -16.90 5.53
N ILE A 268 1.05 -15.84 6.32
CA ILE A 268 2.10 -14.87 6.67
C ILE A 268 2.44 -15.00 8.16
N PRO A 269 3.68 -15.43 8.50
CA PRO A 269 4.12 -15.56 9.88
C PRO A 269 3.96 -14.28 10.69
N GLY A 270 3.27 -14.38 11.83
CA GLY A 270 3.06 -13.28 12.77
C GLY A 270 1.94 -12.31 12.39
N LEU A 271 1.39 -12.36 11.17
CA LEU A 271 0.34 -11.44 10.74
C LEU A 271 -0.96 -11.62 11.53
N ASP A 272 -1.26 -12.85 11.95
CA ASP A 272 -2.40 -13.18 12.79
C ASP A 272 -2.33 -12.56 14.19
N GLN A 273 -1.14 -12.17 14.63
CA GLN A 273 -0.82 -11.59 15.93
C GLN A 273 -0.61 -10.08 15.89
N VAL A 274 -0.67 -9.47 14.70
CA VAL A 274 -0.61 -8.01 14.59
C VAL A 274 -1.91 -7.43 15.18
N PRO A 275 -1.81 -6.50 16.16
CA PRO A 275 -2.99 -5.83 16.70
C PRO A 275 -3.71 -5.06 15.60
N PHE A 276 -5.04 -5.06 15.59
CA PHE A 276 -5.85 -4.34 14.60
C PHE A 276 -5.46 -2.86 14.51
N GLY A 277 -5.09 -2.22 15.62
CA GLY A 277 -4.62 -0.84 15.65
C GLY A 277 -3.28 -0.58 14.93
N ALA A 278 -2.48 -1.62 14.65
CA ALA A 278 -1.22 -1.51 13.92
C ALA A 278 -1.40 -1.61 12.39
N PHE A 279 -2.59 -1.95 11.90
CA PHE A 279 -2.87 -2.00 10.47
C PHE A 279 -3.07 -0.58 9.89
N PRO A 280 -2.38 -0.22 8.79
CA PRO A 280 -2.33 1.14 8.29
C PRO A 280 -3.70 1.65 7.80
N GLY A 281 -4.54 0.76 7.27
CA GLY A 281 -5.87 1.14 6.80
C GLY A 281 -6.84 1.48 7.92
N LEU A 282 -6.70 0.83 9.08
CA LEU A 282 -7.72 0.92 10.12
C LEU A 282 -7.69 2.32 10.74
N LEU A 283 -6.50 2.86 11.01
CA LEU A 283 -6.33 4.21 11.54
C LEU A 283 -6.93 5.31 10.65
N SER A 284 -6.99 5.09 9.33
CA SER A 284 -7.62 6.01 8.37
C SER A 284 -9.15 6.00 8.39
N GLY A 285 -9.77 4.86 8.77
CA GLY A 285 -11.22 4.72 8.94
C GLY A 285 -11.73 4.94 10.36
N LEU A 286 -10.83 5.14 11.33
CA LEU A 286 -11.14 5.00 12.76
C LEU A 286 -11.54 6.27 13.51
N VAL A 287 -11.57 7.40 12.84
CA VAL A 287 -11.81 8.67 13.51
C VAL A 287 -13.32 8.89 13.77
N ASN A 288 -14.16 7.89 14.04
CA ASN A 288 -15.61 8.09 13.80
C ASN A 288 -16.64 7.44 14.73
N GLY A 289 -16.24 6.80 15.82
CA GLY A 289 -17.22 6.14 16.70
C GLY A 289 -18.10 7.11 17.51
N PHE A 290 -19.17 7.66 16.94
CA PHE A 290 -20.35 7.96 17.76
C PHE A 290 -20.96 6.63 18.18
N GLY A 291 -21.28 6.51 19.45
CA GLY A 291 -22.00 5.36 19.99
C GLY A 291 -23.24 5.81 20.74
N GLY A 292 -24.23 4.92 20.75
CA GLY A 292 -25.40 5.05 21.60
C GLY A 292 -25.18 4.29 22.91
N THR A 293 -25.99 4.63 23.89
CA THR A 293 -26.30 3.74 24.99
C THR A 293 -27.38 2.78 24.51
N HIS A 294 -27.16 1.47 24.68
CA HIS A 294 -28.20 0.47 24.55
C HIS A 294 -29.31 0.79 25.56
N ASP A 295 -30.49 1.18 25.09
CA ASP A 295 -31.60 1.55 25.98
C ASP A 295 -32.44 0.33 26.36
N VAL A 296 -32.99 -0.35 25.35
CA VAL A 296 -33.90 -1.50 25.49
C VAL A 296 -33.61 -2.54 24.40
N THR A 297 -33.65 -3.83 24.76
CA THR A 297 -33.62 -4.96 23.81
C THR A 297 -35.02 -5.37 23.42
N TYR A 298 -35.25 -5.63 22.12
CA TYR A 298 -36.49 -6.23 21.61
C TYR A 298 -36.21 -7.53 20.86
N GLY A 299 -36.95 -8.60 21.19
CA GLY A 299 -36.87 -9.90 20.53
C GLY A 299 -37.76 -10.05 19.30
N ASP A 300 -37.85 -11.28 18.79
CA ASP A 300 -38.59 -11.65 17.58
C ASP A 300 -40.12 -11.76 17.75
N LYS A 301 -40.60 -11.66 19.00
CA LYS A 301 -42.01 -11.91 19.39
C LYS A 301 -42.79 -10.66 19.77
N GLU A 302 -42.14 -9.57 20.14
CA GLU A 302 -42.80 -8.29 20.38
C GLU A 302 -42.83 -7.47 19.08
N HIS A 303 -43.97 -6.81 18.79
CA HIS A 303 -44.28 -5.94 17.63
C HIS A 303 -44.98 -6.54 16.40
N THR A 304 -46.29 -6.77 16.53
CA THR A 304 -47.22 -6.84 15.35
C THR A 304 -47.85 -5.48 14.98
N GLN A 305 -47.60 -4.41 15.75
CA GLN A 305 -48.42 -3.17 15.65
C GLN A 305 -47.64 -1.84 15.56
N THR A 306 -46.33 -1.81 15.83
CA THR A 306 -45.52 -0.59 15.71
C THR A 306 -44.40 -0.82 14.69
N PRO A 307 -44.48 -0.23 13.48
CA PRO A 307 -43.36 -0.25 12.54
C PRO A 307 -42.13 0.35 13.21
N THR A 308 -40.94 -0.16 12.89
CA THR A 308 -39.71 0.58 13.16
C THR A 308 -39.83 1.98 12.54
N GLN A 309 -39.49 3.03 13.28
CA GLN A 309 -39.65 4.42 12.82
C GLN A 309 -38.31 5.11 12.60
N PHE A 310 -37.24 4.61 13.21
CA PHE A 310 -35.90 5.22 13.22
C PHE A 310 -34.80 4.17 13.05
N SER A 311 -34.96 3.27 12.08
CA SER A 311 -33.89 2.33 11.71
C SER A 311 -32.60 3.06 11.34
N ILE A 312 -31.49 2.56 11.87
CA ILE A 312 -30.14 3.01 11.54
C ILE A 312 -29.32 1.91 10.86
N THR A 313 -29.94 0.85 10.36
CA THR A 313 -29.21 -0.24 9.70
C THR A 313 -29.64 -0.39 8.25
N GLY A 314 -28.73 -0.87 7.41
CA GLY A 314 -29.02 -1.14 6.02
C GLY A 314 -27.79 -1.62 5.27
N SER A 315 -27.60 -1.12 4.04
CA SER A 315 -26.46 -1.43 3.17
C SER A 315 -26.05 -0.20 2.35
N ASP A 316 -24.93 -0.30 1.64
CA ASP A 316 -24.51 0.70 0.65
C ASP A 316 -25.39 0.71 -0.62
N VAL A 317 -26.23 -0.31 -0.83
CA VAL A 317 -27.13 -0.42 -1.98
C VAL A 317 -28.54 0.11 -1.67
N GLU A 318 -29.11 -0.25 -0.52
CA GLU A 318 -30.47 0.17 -0.14
C GLU A 318 -30.49 1.41 0.77
N GLY A 319 -29.31 1.91 1.16
CA GLY A 319 -29.15 2.96 2.15
C GLY A 319 -29.06 2.39 3.57
N TRP A 320 -28.73 3.24 4.54
CA TRP A 320 -28.37 2.83 5.90
C TRP A 320 -29.48 3.09 6.94
N GLU A 321 -30.71 3.30 6.49
CA GLU A 321 -31.90 3.58 7.31
C GLU A 321 -33.09 2.70 6.86
N VAL A 322 -32.79 1.45 6.47
CA VAL A 322 -33.78 0.52 5.90
C VAL A 322 -34.74 0.08 7.00
N GLN A 323 -36.03 0.33 6.78
CA GLN A 323 -37.07 -0.03 7.74
C GLN A 323 -37.31 -1.53 7.79
N CYS A 324 -37.85 -2.01 8.90
CA CYS A 324 -38.23 -3.40 9.05
C CYS A 324 -39.29 -3.80 8.01
N ALA A 325 -38.96 -4.79 7.19
CA ALA A 325 -39.84 -5.37 6.17
C ALA A 325 -40.55 -6.65 6.67
N GLN A 326 -40.22 -7.14 7.87
CA GLN A 326 -40.81 -8.36 8.41
C GLN A 326 -42.25 -8.13 8.90
N ALA A 327 -43.15 -9.06 8.53
CA ALA A 327 -44.56 -8.99 8.91
C ALA A 327 -44.83 -9.11 10.43
N ARG A 328 -43.85 -9.62 11.20
CA ARG A 328 -43.94 -9.78 12.67
C ARG A 328 -43.08 -8.78 13.44
N GLY A 329 -42.61 -7.72 12.77
CA GLY A 329 -41.60 -6.83 13.34
C GLY A 329 -40.20 -7.45 13.27
N CYS A 330 -39.19 -6.66 13.61
CA CYS A 330 -37.81 -7.09 13.61
C CYS A 330 -37.25 -6.98 15.03
N ALA A 331 -36.46 -7.97 15.43
CA ALA A 331 -35.65 -7.88 16.62
C ALA A 331 -34.65 -6.73 16.46
N HIS A 332 -34.46 -5.92 17.51
CA HIS A 332 -33.60 -4.75 17.44
C HIS A 332 -33.16 -4.28 18.83
N LEU A 333 -32.10 -3.48 18.87
CA LEU A 333 -31.79 -2.66 20.05
C LEU A 333 -32.31 -1.25 19.81
N GLU A 334 -33.03 -0.70 20.79
CA GLU A 334 -33.27 0.73 20.86
C GLU A 334 -32.07 1.41 21.52
N LEU A 335 -31.66 2.55 20.97
CA LEU A 335 -30.52 3.32 21.45
C LEU A 335 -30.98 4.65 22.07
N ALA A 336 -30.14 5.16 22.97
CA ALA A 336 -30.23 6.48 23.56
C ALA A 336 -28.89 7.20 23.44
N GLY A 337 -28.90 8.53 23.50
CA GLY A 337 -27.66 9.31 23.46
C GLY A 337 -27.81 10.65 22.75
N PRO A 338 -26.71 11.39 22.61
CA PRO A 338 -26.72 12.70 21.95
C PRO A 338 -27.05 12.60 20.45
N GLY A 339 -27.58 13.68 19.88
CA GLY A 339 -27.92 13.76 18.46
C GLY A 339 -29.16 12.93 18.09
N LYS A 340 -29.09 12.20 16.96
CA LYS A 340 -30.17 11.34 16.45
C LYS A 340 -30.20 9.94 17.12
N MET A 341 -29.47 9.72 18.21
CA MET A 341 -29.37 8.40 18.86
C MET A 341 -30.61 8.02 19.66
N HIS A 342 -31.33 8.98 20.23
CA HIS A 342 -32.51 8.67 21.04
C HIS A 342 -33.66 8.11 20.19
N GLY A 343 -34.07 6.88 20.49
CA GLY A 343 -35.08 6.15 19.72
C GLY A 343 -34.54 5.52 18.44
N ALA A 344 -33.23 5.59 18.19
CA ALA A 344 -32.62 4.94 17.03
C ALA A 344 -32.65 3.40 17.19
N GLN A 345 -32.97 2.69 16.12
CA GLN A 345 -33.19 1.25 16.14
C GLN A 345 -32.12 0.53 15.33
N TRP A 346 -31.31 -0.29 16.01
CA TRP A 346 -30.37 -1.19 15.34
C TRP A 346 -31.05 -2.52 15.06
N ILE A 347 -31.56 -2.71 13.85
CA ILE A 347 -32.27 -3.95 13.48
C ILE A 347 -31.30 -5.13 13.37
N ALA A 348 -31.71 -6.28 13.89
CA ALA A 348 -30.98 -7.54 13.79
C ALA A 348 -30.88 -7.99 12.33
N GLY A 349 -29.68 -8.37 11.89
CA GLY A 349 -29.40 -8.76 10.51
C GLY A 349 -29.22 -10.27 10.37
N GLY A 350 -29.82 -10.85 9.34
CA GLY A 350 -29.75 -12.29 9.09
C GLY A 350 -31.07 -12.87 8.57
N THR A 351 -31.18 -14.19 8.57
CA THR A 351 -32.32 -14.95 8.03
C THR A 351 -33.19 -15.60 9.12
N GLY A 352 -32.84 -15.44 10.39
CA GLY A 352 -33.59 -15.95 11.53
C GLY A 352 -34.89 -15.19 11.81
N PRO A 353 -35.69 -15.66 12.77
CA PRO A 353 -36.88 -14.95 13.25
C PRO A 353 -36.53 -13.51 13.68
N GLY A 354 -37.28 -12.52 13.20
CA GLY A 354 -37.03 -11.10 13.53
C GLY A 354 -35.82 -10.48 12.82
N GLN A 355 -35.03 -11.22 12.04
CA GLN A 355 -33.81 -10.72 11.40
C GLN A 355 -33.99 -10.29 9.94
N GLN A 356 -33.35 -9.21 9.53
CA GLN A 356 -33.52 -8.66 8.20
C GLN A 356 -32.28 -8.83 7.30
N MET A 357 -32.54 -9.28 6.08
CA MET A 357 -31.61 -9.18 4.94
C MET A 357 -31.95 -7.94 4.11
N VAL A 358 -30.94 -7.31 3.53
CA VAL A 358 -31.03 -6.16 2.61
C VAL A 358 -30.21 -6.48 1.35
N ARG A 359 -30.51 -5.83 0.22
CA ARG A 359 -29.65 -5.99 -0.97
C ARG A 359 -28.27 -5.39 -0.72
N GLY A 360 -27.24 -5.98 -1.30
CA GLY A 360 -25.86 -5.54 -1.15
C GLY A 360 -24.99 -5.91 -2.35
N GLY A 361 -23.71 -5.51 -2.29
CA GLY A 361 -22.73 -5.78 -3.34
C GLY A 361 -22.85 -4.88 -4.57
N SER A 362 -21.88 -5.00 -5.48
CA SER A 362 -21.78 -4.22 -6.71
C SER A 362 -21.18 -5.03 -7.86
N GLY A 363 -21.44 -4.61 -9.09
CA GLY A 363 -20.91 -5.28 -10.28
C GLY A 363 -21.42 -6.71 -10.46
N ILE A 364 -20.59 -7.56 -11.10
CA ILE A 364 -20.90 -8.98 -11.33
C ILE A 364 -20.93 -9.74 -10.01
N LEU A 365 -20.07 -9.36 -9.07
CA LEU A 365 -19.98 -9.99 -7.76
C LEU A 365 -21.20 -9.75 -6.86
N ALA A 366 -22.05 -8.77 -7.18
CA ALA A 366 -23.31 -8.54 -6.49
C ALA A 366 -24.26 -9.75 -6.53
N ALA A 367 -24.10 -10.69 -7.47
CA ALA A 367 -24.96 -11.88 -7.52
C ALA A 367 -24.65 -12.92 -6.42
N VAL A 368 -23.50 -12.83 -5.77
CA VAL A 368 -23.10 -13.76 -4.69
C VAL A 368 -24.11 -13.66 -3.54
N ASN A 369 -24.41 -14.80 -2.90
CA ASN A 369 -25.42 -14.90 -1.85
C ASN A 369 -26.82 -14.36 -2.27
N GLY A 370 -27.14 -14.44 -3.57
CA GLY A 370 -28.40 -13.92 -4.11
C GLY A 370 -28.50 -12.39 -4.09
N GLY A 371 -27.37 -11.68 -3.91
CA GLY A 371 -27.34 -10.23 -3.77
C GLY A 371 -27.87 -9.70 -2.45
N MET A 372 -27.96 -10.57 -1.44
CA MET A 372 -28.46 -10.22 -0.11
C MET A 372 -27.35 -10.29 0.93
N GLU A 373 -27.41 -9.39 1.90
CA GLU A 373 -26.56 -9.33 3.08
C GLU A 373 -27.38 -9.02 4.34
N PRO A 374 -26.95 -9.43 5.54
CA PRO A 374 -27.61 -9.04 6.78
C PRO A 374 -27.58 -7.51 6.94
N THR A 375 -28.67 -6.90 7.41
CA THR A 375 -28.69 -5.45 7.70
C THR A 375 -27.70 -5.10 8.81
N GLY A 376 -27.07 -3.94 8.75
CA GLY A 376 -26.04 -3.54 9.72
C GLY A 376 -25.48 -2.15 9.45
N ARG A 377 -24.29 -1.88 10.01
CA ARG A 377 -23.54 -0.62 9.82
C ARG A 377 -22.05 -0.92 9.57
N VAL A 378 -21.29 0.06 9.12
CA VAL A 378 -19.85 -0.04 8.80
C VAL A 378 -19.03 0.98 9.61
N PRO A 379 -19.07 0.92 10.96
CA PRO A 379 -18.45 1.93 11.83
C PRO A 379 -16.91 1.96 11.74
N PHE A 380 -16.30 0.93 11.16
CA PHE A 380 -14.85 0.79 10.99
C PHE A 380 -14.43 0.92 9.51
N GLY A 381 -15.31 1.47 8.66
CA GLY A 381 -15.12 1.49 7.21
C GLY A 381 -15.68 0.24 6.51
N ALA A 382 -15.61 0.24 5.18
CA ALA A 382 -16.38 -0.65 4.32
C ALA A 382 -15.80 -2.06 4.11
N VAL A 383 -14.87 -2.50 4.98
CA VAL A 383 -14.40 -3.89 5.05
C VAL A 383 -15.26 -4.72 5.98
N PHE A 384 -15.68 -4.13 7.10
CA PHE A 384 -16.42 -4.83 8.14
C PHE A 384 -17.81 -4.25 8.32
N LYS A 385 -18.82 -5.06 8.01
CA LYS A 385 -20.17 -4.77 8.42
C LYS A 385 -20.41 -5.33 9.82
N VAL A 386 -20.69 -4.44 10.75
CA VAL A 386 -21.15 -4.76 12.10
C VAL A 386 -22.65 -5.04 12.04
N VAL A 387 -23.02 -6.24 12.44
CA VAL A 387 -24.39 -6.76 12.41
C VAL A 387 -24.80 -7.14 13.83
N LEU A 388 -26.00 -6.76 14.23
CA LEU A 388 -26.64 -7.31 15.41
C LEU A 388 -27.16 -8.70 15.03
N SER A 389 -26.48 -9.73 15.48
CA SER A 389 -26.73 -11.11 15.06
C SER A 389 -27.76 -11.80 15.94
N ASP A 390 -27.90 -11.38 17.19
CA ASP A 390 -28.87 -11.95 18.13
C ASP A 390 -29.28 -10.95 19.21
N THR A 391 -30.46 -11.19 19.79
CA THR A 391 -31.03 -10.39 20.89
C THR A 391 -31.74 -11.31 21.86
N THR A 392 -31.43 -11.19 23.15
CA THR A 392 -32.16 -11.91 24.21
C THR A 392 -32.92 -10.90 25.06
N GLU A 393 -34.18 -10.69 24.72
CA GLU A 393 -35.07 -9.72 25.39
C GLU A 393 -35.17 -9.96 26.91
N SER A 394 -35.31 -11.21 27.34
CA SER A 394 -35.41 -11.54 28.77
C SER A 394 -34.15 -11.23 29.58
N GLU A 395 -33.00 -11.09 28.90
CA GLU A 395 -31.72 -10.76 29.52
C GLU A 395 -31.31 -9.30 29.25
N GLY A 396 -32.05 -8.58 28.40
CA GLY A 396 -31.66 -7.23 27.96
C GLY A 396 -30.32 -7.23 27.21
N THR A 397 -30.02 -8.27 26.42
CA THR A 397 -28.72 -8.43 25.75
C THR A 397 -28.83 -8.41 24.23
N GLY A 398 -27.75 -7.99 23.58
CA GLY A 398 -27.57 -8.08 22.13
C GLY A 398 -26.16 -8.54 21.76
N GLN A 399 -26.04 -9.39 20.75
CA GLN A 399 -24.76 -9.91 20.25
C GLN A 399 -24.42 -9.29 18.91
N PHE A 400 -23.24 -8.69 18.80
CA PHE A 400 -22.72 -8.18 17.53
C PHE A 400 -21.77 -9.16 16.86
N SER A 401 -21.76 -9.14 15.53
CA SER A 401 -20.81 -9.90 14.72
C SER A 401 -20.32 -9.07 13.53
N LEU A 402 -19.12 -9.39 13.07
CA LEU A 402 -18.60 -8.86 11.82
C LEU A 402 -18.98 -9.77 10.66
N TYR A 403 -19.27 -9.13 9.54
CA TYR A 403 -19.31 -9.74 8.22
C TYR A 403 -18.32 -9.01 7.32
N THR A 404 -17.57 -9.74 6.52
CA THR A 404 -16.72 -9.19 5.46
C THR A 404 -17.32 -9.46 4.08
N ARG A 405 -16.78 -8.75 3.09
CA ARG A 405 -17.09 -8.90 1.67
C ARG A 405 -15.81 -9.01 0.87
N PHE A 406 -15.91 -9.58 -0.32
CA PHE A 406 -14.82 -9.65 -1.28
C PHE A 406 -15.04 -8.61 -2.38
N CYS A 407 -14.00 -7.85 -2.73
CA CYS A 407 -14.03 -6.88 -3.81
C CYS A 407 -12.90 -7.16 -4.81
N SER A 408 -13.20 -7.08 -6.11
CA SER A 408 -12.20 -7.20 -7.17
C SER A 408 -12.38 -6.09 -8.21
N ASN A 409 -11.41 -5.20 -8.25
CA ASN A 409 -11.31 -4.08 -9.19
C ASN A 409 -10.10 -4.31 -10.10
N SER A 410 -10.12 -5.36 -10.90
CA SER A 410 -9.06 -5.60 -11.89
C SER A 410 -9.16 -4.63 -13.06
N PHE A 411 -8.00 -4.19 -13.57
CA PHE A 411 -7.86 -3.26 -14.70
C PHE A 411 -8.61 -3.70 -15.98
N PHE A 412 -8.75 -5.01 -16.20
CA PHE A 412 -9.39 -5.57 -17.40
C PHE A 412 -10.88 -5.93 -17.20
N ALA A 413 -11.36 -6.03 -15.96
CA ALA A 413 -12.74 -6.31 -15.62
C ALA A 413 -13.05 -5.82 -14.19
N PRO A 414 -13.73 -4.67 -14.01
CA PRO A 414 -14.19 -4.25 -12.69
C PRO A 414 -15.35 -5.17 -12.25
N LEU A 415 -15.03 -6.19 -11.46
CA LEU A 415 -16.01 -7.21 -11.04
C LEU A 415 -16.91 -6.72 -9.91
N GLY A 416 -16.50 -5.66 -9.21
CA GLY A 416 -17.25 -5.03 -8.12
C GLY A 416 -17.01 -5.72 -6.78
N CYS A 417 -18.03 -5.77 -5.93
CA CYS A 417 -17.96 -6.38 -4.60
C CYS A 417 -19.11 -7.37 -4.39
N THR A 418 -18.86 -8.43 -3.63
CA THR A 418 -19.94 -9.26 -3.10
C THR A 418 -20.76 -8.47 -2.08
N PRO A 419 -22.00 -8.89 -1.77
CA PRO A 419 -22.63 -8.50 -0.51
C PRO A 419 -21.76 -8.93 0.69
N TYR A 420 -21.97 -8.38 1.88
CA TYR A 420 -21.35 -8.88 3.11
C TYR A 420 -21.94 -10.23 3.49
N PHE A 421 -21.11 -11.28 3.54
CA PHE A 421 -21.61 -12.65 3.73
C PHE A 421 -20.61 -13.58 4.42
N ILE A 422 -19.34 -13.17 4.53
CA ILE A 422 -18.31 -13.95 5.21
C ILE A 422 -18.41 -13.62 6.71
N GLY A 423 -19.03 -14.52 7.47
CA GLY A 423 -19.37 -14.34 8.88
C GLY A 423 -20.50 -15.30 9.28
N PRO A 424 -21.14 -15.13 10.45
CA PRO A 424 -20.83 -14.13 11.48
C PRO A 424 -19.52 -14.43 12.22
N ILE A 425 -18.69 -13.40 12.41
CA ILE A 425 -17.56 -13.43 13.35
C ILE A 425 -18.03 -12.75 14.65
N PRO A 426 -18.31 -13.49 15.74
CA PRO A 426 -18.74 -12.88 17.00
C PRO A 426 -17.65 -11.94 17.55
N ILE A 427 -18.04 -10.74 17.99
CA ILE A 427 -17.09 -9.74 18.50
C ILE A 427 -17.40 -9.35 19.94
N TRP A 428 -18.47 -8.60 20.17
CA TRP A 428 -18.92 -8.19 21.50
C TRP A 428 -20.40 -8.47 21.71
N SER A 429 -20.79 -8.62 22.96
CA SER A 429 -22.16 -8.45 23.40
C SER A 429 -22.33 -7.11 24.12
N THR A 430 -23.56 -6.64 24.18
CA THR A 430 -23.97 -5.50 24.98
C THR A 430 -25.15 -5.90 25.85
N THR A 431 -25.31 -5.23 26.98
CA THR A 431 -26.49 -5.30 27.85
C THR A 431 -27.17 -3.94 27.87
N GLU A 432 -28.41 -3.85 28.32
CA GLU A 432 -29.05 -2.57 28.57
C GLU A 432 -28.15 -1.65 29.42
N LYS A 433 -28.16 -0.36 29.07
CA LYS A 433 -27.25 0.70 29.53
C LYS A 433 -25.79 0.55 29.11
N GLY A 434 -25.46 -0.50 28.36
CA GLY A 434 -24.16 -0.72 27.74
C GLY A 434 -23.90 0.22 26.57
N PHE A 435 -22.63 0.32 26.16
CA PHE A 435 -22.24 1.10 24.99
C PHE A 435 -22.47 0.30 23.70
N VAL A 436 -22.91 0.99 22.64
CA VAL A 436 -23.07 0.42 21.29
C VAL A 436 -22.38 1.34 20.30
N LEU A 437 -21.40 0.80 19.59
CA LEU A 437 -20.70 1.54 18.54
C LEU A 437 -21.50 1.53 17.24
N THR A 438 -22.02 2.68 16.82
CA THR A 438 -22.79 2.84 15.58
C THR A 438 -22.00 3.48 14.45
N GLY A 439 -20.92 4.20 14.76
CA GLY A 439 -20.35 5.18 13.82
C GLY A 439 -21.29 6.40 13.67
N PRO A 440 -20.92 7.42 12.89
CA PRO A 440 -21.77 8.58 12.69
C PRO A 440 -23.07 8.17 11.99
N LEU A 441 -24.20 8.75 12.41
CA LEU A 441 -25.49 8.60 11.71
C LEU A 441 -25.55 9.59 10.52
N ASP A 442 -24.62 9.41 9.59
CA ASP A 442 -24.33 10.30 8.44
C ASP A 442 -25.05 9.90 7.15
N GLY A 443 -25.89 8.85 7.19
CA GLY A 443 -26.50 8.27 6.00
C GLY A 443 -25.54 7.44 5.14
N SER A 444 -24.27 7.29 5.55
CA SER A 444 -23.24 6.46 4.91
C SER A 444 -22.88 5.24 5.76
N GLY A 445 -23.72 4.91 6.74
CA GLY A 445 -23.54 3.72 7.60
C GLY A 445 -22.36 3.83 8.55
N GLY A 446 -21.74 5.00 8.68
CA GLY A 446 -20.50 5.19 9.42
C GLY A 446 -19.24 5.33 8.56
N ALA A 447 -19.35 5.24 7.23
CA ALA A 447 -18.20 5.21 6.33
C ALA A 447 -17.55 6.59 6.03
N SER A 448 -18.14 7.74 6.42
CA SER A 448 -17.83 9.05 5.79
C SER A 448 -17.29 10.18 6.70
N GLY A 449 -16.52 9.91 7.76
CA GLY A 449 -16.09 11.02 8.67
C GLY A 449 -14.74 10.86 9.39
N GLY A 450 -14.36 11.92 10.12
CA GLY A 450 -13.26 11.90 11.09
C GLY A 450 -13.36 12.90 12.28
N LEU A 451 -13.00 12.46 13.50
CA LEU A 451 -12.53 13.11 14.74
C LEU A 451 -12.11 12.14 15.92
N GLN A 452 -11.45 12.72 16.96
CA GLN A 452 -10.44 12.20 17.91
C GLN A 452 -10.79 11.15 19.01
N VAL A 453 -9.78 10.33 19.36
CA VAL A 453 -9.69 9.46 20.57
C VAL A 453 -9.68 10.29 21.87
N PRO A 454 -10.39 9.92 22.95
CA PRO A 454 -10.34 10.60 24.25
C PRO A 454 -8.93 10.67 24.85
N LEU A 455 -8.60 11.75 25.55
CA LEU A 455 -7.26 12.00 26.12
C LEU A 455 -6.79 10.90 27.08
N GLU A 456 -7.70 10.20 27.76
CA GLU A 456 -7.38 9.08 28.64
C GLU A 456 -6.92 7.83 27.87
N LEU A 457 -7.51 7.56 26.70
CA LEU A 457 -7.11 6.46 25.81
C LEU A 457 -5.82 6.78 25.06
N GLN A 458 -5.60 8.06 24.70
CA GLN A 458 -4.31 8.50 24.17
C GLN A 458 -3.17 8.27 25.18
N ARG A 459 -3.43 8.50 26.47
CA ARG A 459 -2.47 8.17 27.55
C ARG A 459 -2.21 6.67 27.66
N TYR A 460 -3.24 5.84 27.54
CA TYR A 460 -3.10 4.37 27.62
C TYR A 460 -2.27 3.80 26.45
N VAL A 461 -2.53 4.25 25.22
CA VAL A 461 -1.78 3.85 24.02
C VAL A 461 -0.31 4.32 24.09
N SER A 462 -0.06 5.50 24.64
CA SER A 462 1.30 6.05 24.78
C SER A 462 2.14 5.38 25.89
N GLN A 463 1.51 4.72 26.87
CA GLN A 463 2.21 4.19 28.05
C GLN A 463 2.64 2.72 27.93
N ASP A 464 1.94 1.89 27.15
CA ASP A 464 2.26 0.46 27.03
C ASP A 464 2.89 0.05 25.67
N LEU A 465 2.80 0.87 24.62
CA LEU A 465 3.30 0.50 23.27
C LEU A 465 4.54 1.28 22.78
N GLY A 466 5.16 2.14 23.60
CA GLY A 466 6.41 2.83 23.22
C GLY A 466 6.37 3.57 21.88
N GLY A 467 5.19 4.04 21.46
CA GLY A 467 4.90 4.42 20.08
C GLY A 467 5.45 5.78 19.68
N THR A 468 6.51 5.77 18.86
CA THR A 468 6.81 6.81 17.88
C THR A 468 5.65 6.92 16.89
N TYR A 469 5.23 8.14 16.54
CA TYR A 469 4.12 8.42 15.64
C TYR A 469 4.49 7.99 14.20
N TYR A 470 4.01 6.84 13.73
CA TYR A 470 4.19 6.37 12.35
C TYR A 470 2.97 6.75 11.50
N GLY A 471 3.11 7.84 10.75
CA GLY A 471 2.20 8.18 9.65
C GLY A 471 2.65 7.50 8.37
N SER A 472 1.72 6.85 7.68
CA SER A 472 1.86 6.27 6.35
C SER A 472 2.50 7.24 5.34
N GLY A 473 3.45 6.71 4.56
CA GLY A 473 3.83 7.19 3.23
C GLY A 473 4.60 8.51 3.16
N GLY A 474 5.93 8.42 3.31
CA GLY A 474 6.90 9.49 3.07
C GLY A 474 7.98 9.51 4.16
N SER A 475 9.26 9.62 3.80
CA SER A 475 10.35 9.76 4.77
C SER A 475 9.99 10.81 5.84
N PRO A 476 10.25 10.55 7.13
CA PRO A 476 9.81 11.41 8.22
C PRO A 476 10.40 12.83 8.05
N VAL A 477 9.52 13.82 7.91
CA VAL A 477 9.92 15.22 7.99
C VAL A 477 9.92 15.62 9.45
N GLN A 478 11.12 15.77 10.01
CA GLN A 478 11.33 16.25 11.37
C GLN A 478 11.21 17.79 11.38
N MET A 479 10.03 18.30 11.68
CA MET A 479 9.87 19.67 12.17
C MET A 479 10.11 19.65 13.69
N ASP A 480 10.87 20.59 14.23
CA ASP A 480 11.05 20.64 15.68
C ASP A 480 9.69 20.90 16.37
N GLU A 481 9.39 20.13 17.42
CA GLU A 481 8.12 20.23 18.16
C GLU A 481 7.81 21.66 18.64
N PRO A 482 8.78 22.47 19.11
CA PRO A 482 8.53 23.87 19.47
C PRO A 482 8.04 24.75 18.30
N CYS A 483 8.57 24.55 17.09
CA CYS A 483 8.11 25.25 15.89
C CYS A 483 6.70 24.78 15.50
N LEU A 484 6.43 23.46 15.54
CA LEU A 484 5.10 22.93 15.31
C LEU A 484 4.10 23.54 16.29
N ASP A 485 4.39 23.50 17.58
CA ASP A 485 3.53 24.05 18.63
C ASP A 485 3.31 25.56 18.45
N GLY A 486 4.33 26.30 18.02
CA GLY A 486 4.20 27.72 17.67
C GLY A 486 3.24 27.96 16.51
N LEU A 487 3.32 27.13 15.45
CA LEU A 487 2.41 27.22 14.30
C LEU A 487 0.98 26.83 14.67
N ILE A 488 0.81 25.80 15.50
CA ILE A 488 -0.50 25.41 16.03
C ILE A 488 -1.08 26.51 16.94
N GLY A 489 -0.24 27.20 17.71
CA GLY A 489 -0.64 28.36 18.51
C GLY A 489 -1.07 29.57 17.67
N ALA A 490 -0.65 29.66 16.40
CA ALA A 490 -1.03 30.72 15.48
C ALA A 490 -2.42 30.52 14.85
N LEU A 491 -3.00 29.32 14.98
CA LEU A 491 -4.32 28.98 14.46
C LEU A 491 -5.40 29.87 15.08
N ARG A 492 -6.49 30.07 14.33
CA ARG A 492 -7.58 30.94 14.76
C ARG A 492 -8.47 30.26 15.80
N HIS A 493 -8.69 28.96 15.65
CA HIS A 493 -9.49 28.13 16.55
C HIS A 493 -8.75 26.84 16.91
N SER A 494 -8.91 26.38 18.15
CA SER A 494 -8.29 25.12 18.62
C SER A 494 -8.82 23.89 17.89
N SER A 495 -10.03 23.96 17.30
CA SER A 495 -10.61 22.91 16.46
C SER A 495 -9.81 22.63 15.18
N GLU A 496 -8.98 23.58 14.76
CA GLU A 496 -8.13 23.46 13.57
C GLU A 496 -6.85 22.64 13.84
N ALA A 497 -6.47 22.50 15.12
CA ALA A 497 -5.16 22.01 15.53
C ALA A 497 -4.87 20.58 15.09
N ALA A 498 -5.88 19.70 15.01
CA ALA A 498 -5.68 18.31 14.62
C ALA A 498 -5.26 18.20 13.14
N GLY A 499 -6.06 18.75 12.23
CA GLY A 499 -5.73 18.75 10.80
C GLY A 499 -4.46 19.55 10.52
N ALA A 500 -4.23 20.65 11.24
CA ALA A 500 -3.02 21.44 11.12
C ALA A 500 -1.77 20.64 11.55
N ARG A 501 -1.82 19.90 12.67
CA ARG A 501 -0.69 19.05 13.12
C ARG A 501 -0.37 17.96 12.12
N GLU A 502 -1.39 17.38 11.49
CA GLU A 502 -1.20 16.33 10.49
C GLU A 502 -0.60 16.85 9.17
N HIS A 503 -1.08 18.02 8.70
CA HIS A 503 -0.83 18.44 7.33
C HIS A 503 0.19 19.60 7.20
N ILE A 504 0.41 20.42 8.23
CA ILE A 504 1.48 21.44 8.20
C ILE A 504 2.85 20.80 7.92
N PRO A 505 3.28 19.71 8.60
CA PRO A 505 4.56 19.08 8.31
C PRO A 505 4.69 18.64 6.84
N ARG A 506 3.61 18.11 6.24
CA ARG A 506 3.59 17.68 4.83
C ARG A 506 3.69 18.86 3.85
N ILE A 507 3.03 19.97 4.15
CA ILE A 507 3.10 21.20 3.34
C ILE A 507 4.50 21.81 3.43
N ILE A 508 5.10 21.85 4.62
CA ILE A 508 6.47 22.32 4.82
C ILE A 508 7.48 21.39 4.12
N ALA A 509 7.26 20.07 4.17
CA ALA A 509 8.06 19.10 3.43
C ALA A 509 8.04 19.36 1.92
N ALA A 510 6.85 19.49 1.34
CA ALA A 510 6.69 19.80 -0.08
C ALA A 510 7.31 21.16 -0.43
N ALA A 511 7.22 22.16 0.46
CA ALA A 511 7.87 23.46 0.30
C ALA A 511 9.39 23.34 0.26
N ASN A 512 9.96 22.58 1.19
CA ASN A 512 11.40 22.32 1.24
C ASN A 512 11.89 21.55 0.00
N GLU A 513 11.17 20.49 -0.42
CA GLU A 513 11.44 19.76 -1.67
C GLU A 513 11.39 20.70 -2.89
N ALA A 514 10.47 21.66 -2.88
CA ALA A 514 10.29 22.64 -3.94
C ALA A 514 11.27 23.83 -3.86
N GLY A 515 12.17 23.88 -2.88
CA GLY A 515 13.11 24.99 -2.65
C GLY A 515 12.47 26.27 -2.12
N VAL A 516 11.26 26.17 -1.54
CA VAL A 516 10.53 27.28 -0.92
C VAL A 516 10.85 27.29 0.59
N THR A 517 11.91 28.01 0.97
CA THR A 517 12.40 28.06 2.37
C THR A 517 12.20 29.43 3.04
N ASP A 518 11.80 30.45 2.27
CA ASP A 518 11.55 31.79 2.82
C ASP A 518 10.34 31.78 3.77
N LYS A 519 10.55 32.26 5.01
CA LYS A 519 9.53 32.28 6.07
C LYS A 519 8.25 33.01 5.66
N ALA A 520 8.35 34.08 4.88
CA ALA A 520 7.17 34.82 4.43
C ALA A 520 6.43 34.03 3.34
N GLN A 521 7.13 33.34 2.44
CA GLN A 521 6.50 32.45 1.46
C GLN A 521 5.78 31.27 2.13
N LEU A 522 6.42 30.62 3.11
CA LEU A 522 5.82 29.55 3.90
C LEU A 522 4.59 30.03 4.67
N ALA A 523 4.68 31.19 5.32
CA ALA A 523 3.57 31.80 6.02
C ALA A 523 2.37 32.06 5.11
N TYR A 524 2.64 32.51 3.88
CA TYR A 524 1.59 32.76 2.90
C TYR A 524 0.93 31.48 2.39
N ILE A 525 1.71 30.43 2.14
CA ILE A 525 1.18 29.11 1.77
C ILE A 525 0.23 28.61 2.88
N LEU A 526 0.67 28.61 4.14
CA LEU A 526 -0.14 28.19 5.28
C LEU A 526 -1.40 29.06 5.48
N GLY A 527 -1.26 30.38 5.36
CA GLY A 527 -2.40 31.30 5.45
C GLY A 527 -3.41 31.12 4.32
N THR A 528 -2.95 30.72 3.13
CA THR A 528 -3.84 30.39 2.00
C THR A 528 -4.58 29.09 2.25
N VAL A 529 -3.90 28.03 2.69
CA VAL A 529 -4.54 26.74 3.05
C VAL A 529 -5.60 26.93 4.14
N SER A 530 -5.29 27.71 5.18
CA SER A 530 -6.25 28.08 6.22
C SER A 530 -7.48 28.80 5.65
N THR A 531 -7.27 29.69 4.66
CA THR A 531 -8.36 30.47 4.04
C THR A 531 -9.26 29.61 3.15
N GLU A 532 -8.67 28.79 2.29
CA GLU A 532 -9.41 27.95 1.32
C GLU A 532 -10.22 26.87 2.02
N LEU A 533 -9.70 26.34 3.12
CA LEU A 533 -10.35 25.28 3.89
C LEU A 533 -11.19 25.78 5.06
N GLU A 534 -11.28 27.10 5.23
CA GLU A 534 -11.98 27.74 6.36
C GLU A 534 -11.56 27.15 7.72
N GLY A 535 -10.27 26.84 7.88
CA GLY A 535 -9.70 26.26 9.10
C GLY A 535 -9.84 24.74 9.25
N ARG A 536 -10.31 23.99 8.26
CA ARG A 536 -10.42 22.50 8.36
C ARG A 536 -9.09 21.76 8.28
N TRP A 537 -8.10 22.35 7.61
CA TRP A 537 -6.75 21.82 7.42
C TRP A 537 -6.61 20.42 6.79
N SER A 538 -7.68 19.82 6.28
CA SER A 538 -7.65 18.56 5.54
C SER A 538 -8.01 18.79 4.06
N PRO A 539 -7.41 18.08 3.09
CA PRO A 539 -7.80 18.15 1.68
C PRO A 539 -9.28 17.76 1.51
N ILE A 540 -10.08 18.60 0.85
CA ILE A 540 -11.52 18.34 0.65
C ILE A 540 -11.94 18.56 -0.79
N SER A 541 -13.02 17.88 -1.17
CA SER A 541 -13.78 18.19 -2.37
C SER A 541 -14.82 19.28 -2.15
N GLU A 542 -15.05 20.11 -3.16
CA GLU A 542 -16.13 21.09 -3.20
C GLU A 542 -17.50 20.41 -3.01
N GLN A 543 -18.30 20.89 -2.05
CA GLN A 543 -19.57 20.26 -1.69
C GLN A 543 -20.74 20.81 -2.51
N GLY A 544 -21.63 19.92 -2.98
CA GLY A 544 -22.92 20.31 -3.57
C GLY A 544 -22.91 20.71 -5.04
N VAL A 545 -21.81 20.45 -5.78
CA VAL A 545 -21.69 20.84 -7.19
C VAL A 545 -21.77 19.62 -8.10
N GLY A 546 -22.70 19.64 -9.07
CA GLY A 546 -22.82 18.58 -10.07
C GLY A 546 -21.74 18.69 -11.15
N CYS A 547 -21.30 17.56 -11.70
CA CYS A 547 -20.23 17.51 -12.72
C CYS A 547 -20.51 18.32 -13.99
N GLY A 548 -21.77 18.66 -14.28
CA GLY A 548 -22.17 19.33 -15.53
C GLY A 548 -21.44 20.64 -15.84
N THR A 549 -21.06 21.41 -14.82
CA THR A 549 -20.31 22.68 -15.00
C THR A 549 -18.82 22.47 -15.27
N TYR A 550 -18.26 21.33 -14.85
CA TYR A 550 -16.82 21.07 -14.85
C TYR A 550 -16.39 20.00 -15.88
N GLY A 551 -17.24 19.74 -16.87
CA GLY A 551 -16.97 18.78 -17.94
C GLY A 551 -17.16 17.32 -17.52
N SER A 552 -16.98 16.41 -18.48
CA SER A 552 -17.23 14.96 -18.28
C SER A 552 -16.33 14.31 -17.23
N GLY A 553 -15.19 14.91 -16.90
CA GLY A 553 -14.25 14.42 -15.89
C GLY A 553 -14.48 14.95 -14.48
N CYS A 554 -15.55 15.71 -14.20
CA CYS A 554 -15.90 16.18 -12.85
C CYS A 554 -14.75 16.97 -12.14
N TYR A 555 -14.13 17.93 -12.83
CA TYR A 555 -12.99 18.72 -12.32
C TYR A 555 -13.39 19.88 -11.40
N TYR A 556 -14.25 19.62 -10.42
CA TYR A 556 -14.60 20.54 -9.32
C TYR A 556 -13.44 20.66 -8.31
N GLY A 557 -13.53 21.64 -7.41
CA GLY A 557 -12.48 21.95 -6.42
C GLY A 557 -12.04 20.74 -5.58
N ARG A 558 -10.73 20.45 -5.52
CA ARG A 558 -10.13 19.43 -4.64
C ARG A 558 -8.82 19.91 -3.99
N GLY A 559 -8.44 19.26 -2.89
CA GLY A 559 -7.16 19.51 -2.22
C GLY A 559 -7.15 20.75 -1.32
N PHE A 560 -5.98 21.09 -0.77
CA PHE A 560 -5.82 22.23 0.15
C PHE A 560 -6.14 23.60 -0.48
N VAL A 561 -6.12 23.70 -1.81
CA VAL A 561 -6.31 24.95 -2.57
C VAL A 561 -7.47 24.90 -3.55
N GLN A 562 -8.35 23.89 -3.46
CA GLN A 562 -9.52 23.75 -4.32
C GLN A 562 -9.17 23.81 -5.83
N LEU A 563 -8.24 22.96 -6.28
CA LEU A 563 -7.86 22.84 -7.69
C LEU A 563 -9.10 22.57 -8.54
N THR A 564 -9.34 23.41 -9.54
CA THR A 564 -10.58 23.39 -10.35
C THR A 564 -10.26 23.52 -11.84
N TRP A 565 -11.11 22.96 -12.69
CA TRP A 565 -11.04 22.93 -14.17
C TRP A 565 -10.05 21.92 -14.77
N GLU A 566 -10.52 21.21 -15.81
CA GLU A 566 -9.74 20.21 -16.57
C GLU A 566 -8.34 20.70 -16.97
N ALA A 567 -8.23 21.95 -17.42
CA ALA A 567 -6.96 22.53 -17.84
C ALA A 567 -5.93 22.61 -16.71
N ASN A 568 -6.37 22.89 -15.48
CA ASN A 568 -5.50 22.95 -14.31
C ASN A 568 -5.14 21.55 -13.81
N TYR A 569 -6.08 20.60 -13.83
CA TYR A 569 -5.80 19.19 -13.55
C TYR A 569 -4.78 18.60 -14.53
N ARG A 570 -4.94 18.85 -15.84
CA ARG A 570 -3.97 18.45 -16.87
C ARG A 570 -2.59 19.07 -16.62
N LYS A 571 -2.54 20.39 -16.43
CA LYS A 571 -1.28 21.13 -16.25
C LYS A 571 -0.55 20.65 -15.00
N MET A 572 -1.27 20.50 -13.89
CA MET A 572 -0.70 20.07 -12.63
C MET A 572 -0.26 18.60 -12.69
N GLY A 573 -1.06 17.73 -13.31
CA GLY A 573 -0.69 16.33 -13.51
C GLY A 573 0.59 16.16 -14.32
N GLN A 574 0.77 16.97 -15.38
CA GLN A 574 2.01 17.00 -16.17
C GLN A 574 3.23 17.48 -15.37
N VAL A 575 3.07 18.52 -14.55
CA VAL A 575 4.15 19.07 -13.72
C VAL A 575 4.58 18.09 -12.63
N LEU A 576 3.61 17.38 -12.03
CA LEU A 576 3.86 16.44 -10.94
C LEU A 576 4.20 15.01 -11.40
N GLY A 577 3.93 14.68 -12.67
CA GLY A 577 4.03 13.30 -13.16
C GLY A 577 2.94 12.37 -12.61
N ILE A 578 1.79 12.92 -12.23
CA ILE A 578 0.64 12.21 -11.64
C ILE A 578 -0.54 12.33 -12.60
N ASP A 579 -1.27 11.25 -12.87
CA ASP A 579 -2.41 11.27 -13.80
C ASP A 579 -3.68 11.86 -13.14
N LEU A 580 -3.63 13.16 -12.86
CA LEU A 580 -4.75 13.94 -12.32
C LEU A 580 -5.88 14.15 -13.35
N LEU A 581 -5.62 13.93 -14.65
CA LEU A 581 -6.62 14.16 -15.68
C LEU A 581 -7.63 13.00 -15.73
N ASN A 582 -7.17 11.76 -15.65
CA ASN A 582 -8.05 10.60 -15.62
C ASN A 582 -8.42 10.18 -14.19
N ASN A 583 -7.62 10.58 -13.18
CA ASN A 583 -7.87 10.30 -11.76
C ASN A 583 -7.90 11.60 -10.94
N PRO A 584 -8.92 12.46 -11.10
CA PRO A 584 -8.96 13.77 -10.44
C PRO A 584 -9.02 13.68 -8.90
N ASP A 585 -9.48 12.56 -8.33
CA ASP A 585 -9.55 12.37 -6.88
C ASP A 585 -8.16 12.25 -6.21
N LEU A 586 -7.11 11.94 -6.98
CA LEU A 586 -5.73 12.02 -6.49
C LEU A 586 -5.35 13.42 -6.00
N ALA A 587 -6.06 14.48 -6.44
CA ALA A 587 -5.85 15.83 -5.91
C ALA A 587 -6.27 15.99 -4.43
N ASN A 588 -6.99 15.03 -3.85
CA ASN A 588 -7.31 14.97 -2.42
C ASN A 588 -6.33 14.12 -1.59
N ASP A 589 -5.42 13.36 -2.22
CA ASP A 589 -4.35 12.70 -1.48
C ASP A 589 -3.49 13.78 -0.77
N PRO A 590 -3.24 13.71 0.54
CA PRO A 590 -2.56 14.78 1.28
C PRO A 590 -1.17 15.14 0.75
N ASN A 591 -0.40 14.15 0.30
CA ASN A 591 0.95 14.38 -0.24
C ASN A 591 0.87 15.07 -1.62
N THR A 592 -0.05 14.60 -2.47
CA THR A 592 -0.32 15.20 -3.78
C THR A 592 -0.89 16.61 -3.63
N ALA A 593 -1.86 16.82 -2.74
CA ALA A 593 -2.45 18.12 -2.43
C ALA A 593 -1.40 19.13 -1.93
N ALA A 594 -0.47 18.70 -1.07
CA ALA A 594 0.64 19.54 -0.61
C ALA A 594 1.55 19.96 -1.77
N LYS A 595 1.92 19.02 -2.66
CA LYS A 595 2.71 19.30 -3.86
C LYS A 595 1.99 20.24 -4.82
N ILE A 596 0.70 20.00 -5.10
CA ILE A 596 -0.18 20.88 -5.92
C ILE A 596 -0.15 22.31 -5.37
N THR A 597 -0.34 22.44 -4.05
CA THR A 597 -0.39 23.73 -3.34
C THR A 597 0.92 24.49 -3.49
N VAL A 598 2.03 23.86 -3.10
CA VAL A 598 3.35 24.49 -3.05
C VAL A 598 3.85 24.82 -4.46
N ILE A 599 3.89 23.83 -5.36
CA ILE A 599 4.45 23.99 -6.71
C ILE A 599 3.55 24.95 -7.51
N GLY A 600 2.23 24.83 -7.36
CA GLY A 600 1.28 25.74 -8.01
C GLY A 600 1.46 27.19 -7.59
N MET A 601 1.68 27.48 -6.31
CA MET A 601 1.95 28.84 -5.84
C MET A 601 3.35 29.33 -6.22
N ARG A 602 4.39 28.48 -6.12
CA ARG A 602 5.78 28.82 -6.47
C ARG A 602 5.89 29.24 -7.94
N ASP A 603 5.35 28.41 -8.82
CA ASP A 603 5.50 28.58 -10.27
C ASP A 603 4.35 29.37 -10.92
N GLY A 604 3.35 29.78 -10.12
CA GLY A 604 2.21 30.58 -10.59
C GLY A 604 1.28 29.80 -11.53
N LEU A 605 1.10 28.49 -11.30
CA LEU A 605 0.40 27.62 -12.25
C LEU A 605 -1.12 27.79 -12.26
N PHE A 606 -1.69 28.45 -11.24
CA PHE A 606 -3.12 28.73 -11.12
C PHE A 606 -3.54 29.94 -11.95
N THR A 607 -2.89 31.09 -11.74
CA THR A 607 -3.27 32.38 -12.36
C THR A 607 -2.21 32.95 -13.32
N GLY A 608 -1.03 32.34 -13.40
CA GLY A 608 0.13 32.87 -14.13
C GLY A 608 1.05 33.76 -13.31
N VAL A 609 0.76 33.97 -12.01
CA VAL A 609 1.58 34.79 -11.10
C VAL A 609 1.98 33.96 -9.88
N GLY A 610 3.28 33.88 -9.59
CA GLY A 610 3.83 33.06 -8.50
C GLY A 610 4.30 33.86 -7.27
N LEU A 611 4.66 33.13 -6.20
CA LEU A 611 5.11 33.64 -4.90
C LEU A 611 6.11 34.80 -5.00
N GLY A 612 7.17 34.63 -5.82
CA GLY A 612 8.26 35.60 -5.98
C GLY A 612 7.83 36.99 -6.47
N THR A 613 6.62 37.13 -7.01
CA THR A 613 6.06 38.43 -7.46
C THR A 613 5.69 39.35 -6.29
N TYR A 614 5.17 38.75 -5.22
CA TYR A 614 4.63 39.47 -4.07
C TYR A 614 5.47 39.28 -2.80
N ILE A 615 6.14 38.14 -2.68
CA ILE A 615 6.80 37.69 -1.46
C ILE A 615 8.19 37.16 -1.80
N GLY A 616 9.22 37.77 -1.22
CA GLY A 616 10.64 37.48 -1.47
C GLY A 616 11.49 38.76 -1.49
N ASN A 617 12.82 38.63 -1.40
CA ASN A 617 13.77 39.76 -1.38
C ASN A 617 13.45 40.83 -0.31
N GLY A 618 12.97 40.41 0.87
CA GLY A 618 12.59 41.32 1.96
C GLY A 618 11.19 41.96 1.82
N LYS A 619 10.43 41.59 0.77
CA LYS A 619 9.03 41.99 0.57
C LYS A 619 8.09 40.88 1.06
N ALA A 620 7.04 41.25 1.79
CA ALA A 620 5.99 40.35 2.27
C ALA A 620 4.59 40.94 2.01
N ASP A 621 4.22 41.08 0.73
CA ASP A 621 2.91 41.62 0.34
C ASP A 621 1.83 40.53 0.34
N PHE A 622 1.48 40.03 1.54
CA PHE A 622 0.51 38.94 1.71
C PHE A 622 -0.88 39.27 1.15
N ARG A 623 -1.25 40.55 1.19
CA ARG A 623 -2.55 41.03 0.67
C ARG A 623 -2.63 40.85 -0.83
N ASN A 624 -1.68 41.39 -1.58
CA ASN A 624 -1.71 41.26 -3.05
C ASN A 624 -1.31 39.87 -3.54
N ALA A 625 -0.60 39.09 -2.72
CA ALA A 625 -0.24 37.71 -3.01
C ALA A 625 -1.45 36.80 -3.26
N ARG A 626 -2.65 37.15 -2.78
CA ARG A 626 -3.89 36.39 -3.04
C ARG A 626 -4.08 36.02 -4.52
N ARG A 627 -3.69 36.94 -5.41
CA ARG A 627 -3.71 36.82 -6.88
C ARG A 627 -2.94 35.62 -7.44
N ILE A 628 -2.15 34.94 -6.61
CA ILE A 628 -1.46 33.70 -6.97
C ILE A 628 -2.46 32.54 -7.13
N VAL A 629 -3.52 32.50 -6.31
CA VAL A 629 -4.48 31.38 -6.28
C VAL A 629 -5.85 31.79 -6.81
N ASN A 630 -6.33 32.96 -6.43
CA ASN A 630 -7.63 33.49 -6.82
C ASN A 630 -7.56 35.03 -6.91
N ASP A 631 -8.57 35.71 -7.45
CA ASP A 631 -8.58 37.17 -7.67
C ASP A 631 -8.56 37.98 -6.36
N ALA A 632 -9.39 39.02 -6.22
CA ALA A 632 -9.40 39.89 -5.05
C ALA A 632 -10.21 39.33 -3.86
N ASP A 633 -10.68 38.09 -3.94
CA ASP A 633 -11.49 37.47 -2.91
C ASP A 633 -10.67 37.11 -1.67
N LYS A 634 -11.22 37.40 -0.48
CA LYS A 634 -10.62 37.15 0.84
C LYS A 634 -9.19 37.70 1.05
N MET A 635 -8.72 38.65 0.23
CA MET A 635 -7.34 39.19 0.29
C MET A 635 -6.91 39.64 1.69
N ASP A 636 -7.76 40.41 2.37
CA ASP A 636 -7.48 40.91 3.72
C ASP A 636 -7.46 39.78 4.77
N TYR A 637 -8.35 38.80 4.60
CA TYR A 637 -8.43 37.64 5.49
C TYR A 637 -7.20 36.73 5.33
N THR A 638 -6.82 36.40 4.10
CA THR A 638 -5.60 35.61 3.83
C THR A 638 -4.37 36.34 4.35
N ALA A 639 -4.26 37.65 4.11
CA ALA A 639 -3.14 38.44 4.63
C ALA A 639 -3.04 38.37 6.15
N GLN A 640 -4.16 38.45 6.86
CA GLN A 640 -4.19 38.32 8.32
C GLN A 640 -3.75 36.92 8.78
N GLN A 641 -4.19 35.84 8.12
CA GLN A 641 -3.75 34.49 8.48
C GLN A 641 -2.26 34.31 8.19
N SER A 642 -1.78 34.76 7.03
CA SER A 642 -0.36 34.71 6.67
C SER A 642 0.50 35.48 7.67
N GLN A 643 0.05 36.65 8.15
CA GLN A 643 0.79 37.41 9.16
C GLN A 643 0.96 36.64 10.48
N ARG A 644 -0.08 35.93 10.94
CA ARG A 644 -0.01 35.10 12.16
C ARG A 644 1.01 33.97 12.03
N PHE A 645 0.98 33.25 10.91
CA PHE A 645 1.98 32.21 10.65
C PHE A 645 3.38 32.79 10.48
N TYR A 646 3.51 33.98 9.88
CA TYR A 646 4.80 34.62 9.70
C TYR A 646 5.45 34.95 11.04
N GLU A 647 4.67 35.43 12.02
CA GLU A 647 5.11 35.68 13.39
C GLU A 647 5.54 34.39 14.10
N ALA A 648 4.75 33.32 14.03
CA ALA A 648 5.08 32.03 14.61
C ALA A 648 6.34 31.40 13.98
N LEU A 649 6.53 31.56 12.67
CA LEU A 649 7.72 31.09 11.97
C LEU A 649 8.99 31.86 12.38
N GLN A 650 8.89 33.07 12.97
CA GLN A 650 10.07 33.80 13.43
C GLN A 650 10.80 33.08 14.57
N SER A 651 10.06 32.42 15.47
CA SER A 651 10.64 31.65 16.59
C SER A 651 11.19 30.28 16.20
N CYS A 652 10.93 29.80 14.98
CA CYS A 652 11.49 28.54 14.51
C CYS A 652 12.99 28.71 14.25
N SER A 653 13.81 28.00 15.05
CA SER A 653 15.28 28.01 14.98
C SER A 653 15.82 27.34 13.71
N THR A 654 15.05 26.42 13.13
CA THR A 654 15.36 25.71 11.90
C THR A 654 14.07 25.40 11.14
N LEU A 655 13.87 26.03 9.98
CA LEU A 655 12.95 25.53 8.95
C LEU A 655 13.69 24.69 7.89
N GLU A 656 14.99 24.54 8.08
CA GLU A 656 15.86 23.64 7.35
C GLU A 656 15.93 22.32 8.11
N THR A 657 15.73 21.22 7.40
CA THR A 657 16.04 19.88 7.87
C THR A 657 17.43 19.89 8.50
N GLN A 658 17.58 19.51 9.77
CA GLN A 658 18.90 19.35 10.37
C GLN A 658 19.75 18.48 9.45
N ALA A 659 20.81 19.09 8.94
CA ALA A 659 21.74 18.49 8.00
C ALA A 659 22.45 17.31 8.65
N GLY A 660 21.89 16.12 8.47
CA GLY A 660 22.66 14.88 8.50
C GLY A 660 23.66 14.93 7.35
N GLY A 661 24.93 15.17 7.69
CA GLY A 661 26.00 15.42 6.74
C GLY A 661 26.05 14.43 5.58
N GLY A 662 25.96 14.95 4.35
CA GLY A 662 26.34 14.28 3.11
C GLY A 662 25.52 13.07 2.66
N GLY A 663 24.74 12.42 3.53
CA GLY A 663 24.07 11.15 3.24
C GLY A 663 22.75 11.26 2.47
N ASP A 664 21.93 12.29 2.73
CA ASP A 664 20.57 12.40 2.15
C ASP A 664 20.58 12.80 0.65
N LEU A 665 21.38 13.80 0.26
CA LEU A 665 21.51 14.18 -1.15
C LEU A 665 22.13 13.07 -1.97
N ASN A 666 23.18 12.45 -1.47
CA ASN A 666 23.82 11.32 -2.11
C ASN A 666 22.87 10.13 -2.28
N ALA A 667 22.03 9.83 -1.28
CA ALA A 667 20.98 8.82 -1.39
C ALA A 667 19.92 9.19 -2.44
N LYS A 668 19.51 10.47 -2.51
CA LYS A 668 18.61 10.99 -3.55
C LYS A 668 19.22 10.90 -4.94
N ILE A 669 20.49 11.28 -5.11
CA ILE A 669 21.22 11.12 -6.37
C ILE A 669 21.23 9.64 -6.77
N MET A 670 21.51 8.74 -5.84
CA MET A 670 21.49 7.30 -6.10
C MET A 670 20.08 6.77 -6.43
N ALA A 671 19.02 7.36 -5.85
CA ALA A 671 17.64 7.08 -6.27
C ALA A 671 17.37 7.55 -7.70
N GLY A 672 17.82 8.77 -8.05
CA GLY A 672 17.76 9.29 -9.42
C GLY A 672 18.53 8.42 -10.41
N VAL A 673 19.70 7.89 -10.03
CA VAL A 673 20.45 6.92 -10.85
C VAL A 673 19.58 5.69 -11.15
N ARG A 674 18.94 5.11 -10.13
CA ARG A 674 18.06 3.94 -10.30
C ARG A 674 16.87 4.25 -11.21
N THR A 675 16.23 5.40 -11.04
CA THR A 675 15.12 5.83 -11.91
C THR A 675 15.57 5.96 -13.37
N VAL A 676 16.69 6.63 -13.63
CA VAL A 676 17.21 6.84 -14.99
C VAL A 676 17.62 5.52 -15.65
N GLN A 677 18.15 4.57 -14.87
CA GLN A 677 18.48 3.22 -15.34
C GLN A 677 17.22 2.40 -15.68
N GLY A 678 16.19 2.45 -14.82
CA GLY A 678 14.90 1.78 -15.06
C GLY A 678 14.15 2.30 -16.28
N GLU A 679 14.30 3.59 -16.63
CA GLU A 679 13.73 4.18 -17.84
C GLU A 679 14.47 3.79 -19.14
N ASN A 680 15.62 3.11 -19.04
CA ASN A 680 16.51 2.86 -20.17
C ASN A 680 16.82 4.13 -20.99
N PHE A 681 16.94 5.28 -20.29
CA PHE A 681 16.98 6.59 -20.92
C PHE A 681 18.34 6.88 -21.57
N SER A 682 18.33 7.42 -22.79
CA SER A 682 19.55 7.66 -23.58
C SER A 682 19.95 9.14 -23.65
N ALA A 683 21.23 9.44 -23.52
CA ALA A 683 21.77 10.80 -23.60
C ALA A 683 21.51 11.48 -24.96
N SER A 684 21.24 10.69 -26.00
CA SER A 684 20.84 11.17 -27.33
C SER A 684 19.44 11.82 -27.34
N ARG A 685 18.60 11.50 -26.35
CA ARG A 685 17.24 12.04 -26.18
C ARG A 685 17.23 13.36 -25.39
N ILE A 686 18.38 13.79 -24.85
CA ILE A 686 18.52 15.06 -24.12
C ILE A 686 18.80 16.18 -25.14
N PRO A 687 17.92 17.20 -25.26
CA PRO A 687 18.12 18.32 -26.18
C PRO A 687 19.41 19.08 -25.86
N GLY A 688 20.25 19.34 -26.88
CA GLY A 688 21.46 20.15 -26.76
C GLY A 688 22.77 19.39 -26.48
N THR A 689 22.78 18.04 -26.50
CA THR A 689 23.98 17.24 -26.16
C THR A 689 24.99 17.02 -27.31
N ASN A 690 24.77 17.63 -28.48
CA ASN A 690 25.67 17.61 -29.67
C ASN A 690 26.32 16.23 -29.95
N GLN A 691 25.51 15.22 -30.27
CA GLN A 691 25.96 13.85 -30.58
C GLN A 691 26.73 13.16 -29.45
N GLY A 692 26.46 13.54 -28.19
CA GLY A 692 27.00 12.88 -27.01
C GLY A 692 28.27 13.50 -26.42
N ARG A 693 28.84 14.55 -27.04
CA ARG A 693 30.00 15.29 -26.49
C ARG A 693 29.68 15.97 -25.16
N LEU A 694 28.43 16.37 -24.95
CA LEU A 694 27.94 16.96 -23.70
C LEU A 694 27.01 15.98 -22.95
N GLY A 695 26.93 14.73 -23.42
CA GLY A 695 25.94 13.76 -22.97
C GLY A 695 26.15 13.28 -21.54
N CYS A 696 27.40 13.22 -21.05
CA CYS A 696 27.70 12.81 -19.68
C CYS A 696 27.27 13.85 -18.64
N ALA A 697 27.57 15.12 -18.89
CA ALA A 697 27.09 16.22 -18.06
C ALA A 697 25.56 16.35 -18.11
N GLY A 698 24.97 16.26 -19.30
CA GLY A 698 23.51 16.28 -19.47
C GLY A 698 22.81 15.13 -18.73
N MET A 699 23.39 13.93 -18.76
CA MET A 699 22.79 12.77 -18.10
C MET A 699 22.94 12.80 -16.57
N VAL A 700 24.07 13.30 -16.05
CA VAL A 700 24.19 13.58 -14.61
C VAL A 700 23.15 14.61 -14.18
N ASN A 701 22.93 15.68 -14.95
CA ASN A 701 21.86 16.65 -14.65
C ASN A 701 20.45 16.05 -14.77
N TYR A 702 20.23 15.10 -15.69
CA TYR A 702 18.97 14.36 -15.76
C TYR A 702 18.76 13.48 -14.52
N VAL A 703 19.80 12.81 -14.03
CA VAL A 703 19.79 12.09 -12.74
C VAL A 703 19.45 13.01 -11.58
N LEU A 704 20.09 14.18 -11.49
CA LEU A 704 19.79 15.17 -10.45
C LEU A 704 18.33 15.63 -10.54
N HIS A 705 17.84 15.92 -11.73
CA HIS A 705 16.46 16.31 -11.95
C HIS A 705 15.47 15.22 -11.50
N LYS A 706 15.73 13.95 -11.84
CA LYS A 706 14.91 12.81 -11.39
C LYS A 706 15.00 12.57 -9.89
N ALA A 707 16.12 12.91 -9.28
CA ALA A 707 16.31 12.93 -7.84
C ALA A 707 15.63 14.12 -7.13
N GLY A 708 14.96 15.02 -7.86
CA GLY A 708 14.38 16.25 -7.31
C GLY A 708 15.44 17.29 -6.91
N ILE A 709 16.67 17.16 -7.40
CA ILE A 709 17.81 18.02 -7.08
C ILE A 709 18.00 19.03 -8.22
N GLN A 710 18.24 20.30 -7.87
CA GLN A 710 18.51 21.33 -8.85
C GLN A 710 19.76 20.99 -9.68
N THR A 711 19.65 21.06 -11.00
CA THR A 711 20.74 20.76 -11.93
C THR A 711 21.96 21.66 -11.72
N LEU A 712 23.13 21.16 -12.14
CA LEU A 712 24.41 21.84 -12.02
C LEU A 712 24.74 22.58 -13.34
N GLY A 713 24.52 23.90 -13.33
CA GLY A 713 24.74 24.81 -14.47
C GLY A 713 23.67 24.75 -15.59
N GLY A 714 23.70 25.76 -16.49
CA GLY A 714 23.06 25.84 -17.84
C GLY A 714 21.52 25.81 -17.95
N GLY A 715 20.96 26.54 -18.91
CA GLY A 715 19.51 26.76 -19.10
C GLY A 715 18.69 25.56 -19.64
N PRO A 716 17.37 25.71 -19.82
CA PRO A 716 16.41 24.59 -19.84
C PRO A 716 16.43 23.69 -21.08
N PRO A 717 15.98 22.41 -20.97
CA PRO A 717 15.63 21.72 -19.73
C PRO A 717 16.85 21.08 -19.03
N TYR A 718 17.95 20.81 -19.76
CA TYR A 718 19.21 20.24 -19.27
C TYR A 718 20.44 20.78 -20.05
N GLY A 719 20.35 22.02 -20.52
CA GLY A 719 21.04 22.60 -21.68
C GLY A 719 22.56 22.49 -21.75
N SER A 720 23.12 22.93 -22.88
CA SER A 720 24.49 22.72 -23.39
C SER A 720 25.64 22.90 -22.38
N LEU A 721 25.84 21.92 -21.49
CA LEU A 721 26.87 21.94 -20.46
C LEU A 721 28.00 20.99 -20.79
N SER A 722 29.21 21.53 -20.85
CA SER A 722 30.42 20.73 -20.74
C SER A 722 30.61 20.25 -19.31
N VAL A 723 31.40 19.19 -19.13
CA VAL A 723 31.82 18.74 -17.79
C VAL A 723 32.48 19.87 -17.00
N HIS A 724 33.25 20.75 -17.68
CA HIS A 724 33.80 21.96 -17.07
C HIS A 724 32.74 22.93 -16.54
N GLY A 725 31.60 23.06 -17.22
CA GLY A 725 30.48 23.88 -16.75
C GLY A 725 29.87 23.33 -15.46
N VAL A 726 29.69 22.00 -15.38
CA VAL A 726 29.24 21.31 -14.16
C VAL A 726 30.27 21.48 -13.04
N GLU A 727 31.56 21.24 -13.31
CA GLU A 727 32.64 21.40 -12.33
C GLU A 727 32.76 22.86 -11.85
N SER A 728 32.53 23.84 -12.71
CA SER A 728 32.51 25.27 -12.35
C SER A 728 31.31 25.62 -11.47
N ALA A 729 30.13 25.05 -11.74
CA ALA A 729 28.95 25.25 -10.90
C ALA A 729 29.13 24.66 -9.50
N ILE A 730 29.74 23.47 -9.40
CA ILE A 730 30.10 22.85 -8.13
C ILE A 730 31.07 23.76 -7.36
N LYS A 731 32.16 24.19 -7.99
CA LYS A 731 33.16 25.10 -7.38
C LYS A 731 32.59 26.48 -7.03
N GLY A 732 31.51 26.88 -7.70
CA GLY A 732 30.77 28.12 -7.45
C GLY A 732 29.81 28.07 -6.27
N GLY A 733 29.78 26.97 -5.50
CA GLY A 733 29.00 26.83 -4.28
C GLY A 733 27.94 25.72 -4.30
N ARG A 734 27.80 24.95 -5.39
CA ARG A 734 26.86 23.83 -5.49
C ARG A 734 27.46 22.47 -5.12
N GLY A 735 28.65 22.46 -4.53
CA GLY A 735 29.24 21.28 -3.95
C GLY A 735 30.65 21.50 -3.43
N VAL A 736 31.22 20.47 -2.80
CA VAL A 736 32.55 20.48 -2.20
C VAL A 736 33.43 19.38 -2.78
N SER A 737 34.74 19.61 -2.84
CA SER A 737 35.69 18.57 -3.25
C SER A 737 35.80 17.51 -2.16
N VAL A 738 35.83 16.24 -2.55
CA VAL A 738 35.93 15.10 -1.63
C VAL A 738 37.18 14.28 -1.93
N ASN A 739 37.86 13.85 -0.88
CA ASN A 739 38.99 12.92 -0.99
C ASN A 739 38.47 11.52 -1.37
N PRO A 740 39.09 10.76 -2.29
CA PRO A 740 38.66 9.40 -2.62
C PRO A 740 38.29 8.51 -1.43
N ASN A 741 39.04 8.55 -0.32
CA ASN A 741 38.74 7.72 0.86
C ASN A 741 37.48 8.15 1.63
N GLU A 742 36.99 9.37 1.38
CA GLU A 742 35.78 9.95 2.00
C GLU A 742 34.60 10.00 1.02
N ALA A 743 34.81 9.49 -0.20
CA ALA A 743 33.79 9.44 -1.23
C ALA A 743 32.71 8.42 -0.87
N GLN A 744 31.47 8.80 -1.10
CA GLN A 744 30.27 8.01 -0.82
C GLN A 744 29.50 7.75 -2.13
N PRO A 745 28.63 6.72 -2.18
CA PRO A 745 27.66 6.57 -3.26
C PRO A 745 26.90 7.89 -3.47
N GLY A 746 26.66 8.32 -4.71
CA GLY A 746 26.00 9.59 -5.03
C GLY A 746 26.93 10.79 -5.22
N ASP A 747 28.20 10.71 -4.80
CA ASP A 747 29.20 11.73 -5.16
C ASP A 747 29.45 11.71 -6.68
N LEU A 748 29.92 12.83 -7.25
CA LEU A 748 30.19 12.97 -8.68
C LEU A 748 31.69 12.78 -8.94
N ASN A 749 32.03 11.87 -9.85
CA ASN A 749 33.40 11.60 -10.29
C ASN A 749 33.67 12.26 -11.64
N VAL A 750 34.66 13.15 -11.68
CA VAL A 750 35.08 13.90 -12.87
C VAL A 750 36.49 13.49 -13.26
N ILE A 751 36.70 13.16 -14.54
CA ILE A 751 38.03 13.02 -15.14
C ILE A 751 38.25 14.12 -16.19
N ASP A 752 39.40 14.80 -16.11
CA ASP A 752 39.85 15.79 -17.09
C ASP A 752 41.22 15.41 -17.68
N MET A 753 41.25 15.11 -18.99
CA MET A 753 42.47 14.78 -19.73
C MET A 753 43.17 16.01 -20.34
N GLY A 754 42.60 17.22 -20.20
CA GLY A 754 43.02 18.40 -20.93
C GLY A 754 42.54 18.42 -22.39
N GLY A 755 42.68 19.57 -23.07
CA GLY A 755 42.31 19.72 -24.48
C GLY A 755 40.82 19.53 -24.80
N GLY A 756 39.93 19.70 -23.80
CA GLY A 756 38.48 19.54 -23.94
C GLY A 756 37.97 18.10 -23.83
N ARG A 757 38.82 17.13 -23.46
CA ARG A 757 38.44 15.72 -23.23
C ARG A 757 38.16 15.49 -21.74
N GLN A 758 36.90 15.57 -21.36
CA GLN A 758 36.44 15.40 -19.98
C GLN A 758 35.30 14.39 -19.91
N HIS A 759 35.14 13.74 -18.75
CA HIS A 759 34.05 12.81 -18.49
C HIS A 759 33.58 12.93 -17.04
N ILE A 760 32.30 12.62 -16.80
CA ILE A 760 31.67 12.70 -15.49
C ILE A 760 30.72 11.51 -15.30
N GLY A 761 30.59 11.04 -14.06
CA GLY A 761 29.63 10.02 -13.67
C GLY A 761 29.31 10.09 -12.17
N VAL A 762 28.45 9.20 -11.70
CA VAL A 762 28.04 9.11 -10.29
C VAL A 762 28.73 7.93 -9.63
N CYS A 763 29.37 8.17 -8.48
CA CYS A 763 29.98 7.15 -7.64
C CYS A 763 28.91 6.17 -7.16
N MET A 764 29.11 4.87 -7.35
CA MET A 764 28.16 3.85 -6.92
C MET A 764 28.47 3.28 -5.54
N ASN A 765 29.72 3.42 -5.09
CA ASN A 765 30.20 2.83 -3.86
C ASN A 765 31.09 3.78 -3.06
N ALA A 766 31.32 3.46 -1.79
CA ALA A 766 32.30 4.15 -0.97
C ALA A 766 33.70 4.01 -1.61
N GLY A 767 34.51 5.07 -1.55
CA GLY A 767 35.80 5.10 -2.28
C GLY A 767 35.67 5.50 -3.76
N CYS A 768 34.44 5.50 -4.30
CA CYS A 768 34.12 5.78 -5.69
C CYS A 768 34.97 4.94 -6.66
N THR A 769 35.20 3.67 -6.32
CA THR A 769 35.95 2.74 -7.16
C THR A 769 35.09 2.20 -8.30
N GLN A 770 33.77 2.29 -8.18
CA GLN A 770 32.80 2.09 -9.24
C GLN A 770 32.03 3.37 -9.53
N VAL A 771 31.90 3.71 -10.81
CA VAL A 771 31.24 4.92 -11.29
C VAL A 771 30.31 4.55 -12.43
N VAL A 772 29.06 5.01 -12.38
CA VAL A 772 28.13 4.90 -13.49
C VAL A 772 28.09 6.18 -14.30
N SER A 773 28.11 6.04 -15.62
CA SER A 773 27.90 7.13 -16.57
C SER A 773 27.22 6.63 -17.85
N ASN A 774 27.14 7.49 -18.86
CA ASN A 774 26.79 7.10 -20.22
C ASN A 774 28.06 6.89 -21.06
N SER A 775 28.03 5.97 -22.02
CA SER A 775 29.15 5.78 -22.94
C SER A 775 29.16 6.85 -24.04
N SER A 776 30.09 7.80 -23.96
CA SER A 776 30.19 8.90 -24.95
C SER A 776 30.48 8.41 -26.38
N SER A 777 31.10 7.25 -26.57
CA SER A 777 31.38 6.65 -27.90
C SER A 777 30.19 5.89 -28.49
N LYS A 778 29.25 5.42 -27.66
CA LYS A 778 27.95 4.87 -28.10
C LYS A 778 26.89 5.95 -28.32
N ALA A 779 27.08 7.13 -27.72
CA ALA A 779 26.15 8.26 -27.84
C ALA A 779 26.04 8.82 -29.27
N ALA A 780 27.14 8.81 -30.03
CA ALA A 780 27.16 9.21 -31.44
C ALA A 780 26.36 8.25 -32.35
N ARG A 781 26.02 7.04 -31.87
CA ARG A 781 25.22 6.02 -32.57
C ARG A 781 23.79 5.87 -32.01
N GLY A 782 23.38 6.71 -31.06
CA GLY A 782 22.05 6.65 -30.45
C GLY A 782 21.89 5.63 -29.30
N GLU A 783 22.97 4.94 -28.91
CA GLU A 783 22.96 3.80 -27.97
C GLU A 783 23.46 4.15 -26.55
N ALA A 784 23.57 5.43 -26.18
CA ALA A 784 24.15 5.82 -24.89
C ALA A 784 23.13 5.84 -23.75
N SER A 785 22.82 4.68 -23.18
CA SER A 785 22.13 4.54 -21.90
C SER A 785 23.04 4.95 -20.73
N PHE A 786 22.46 5.43 -19.62
CA PHE A 786 23.19 5.72 -18.37
C PHE A 786 23.43 4.46 -17.53
N THR A 787 23.98 3.43 -18.16
CA THR A 787 24.19 2.11 -17.56
C THR A 787 25.65 1.68 -17.65
N TRP A 788 26.55 2.55 -18.13
CA TRP A 788 27.96 2.21 -18.25
C TRP A 788 28.67 2.35 -16.91
N VAL A 789 28.93 1.23 -16.25
CA VAL A 789 29.71 1.16 -15.01
C VAL A 789 31.19 0.95 -15.35
N SER A 790 32.07 1.76 -14.76
CA SER A 790 33.52 1.67 -14.92
C SER A 790 34.26 1.90 -13.60
N ASP A 791 35.59 1.78 -13.63
CA ASP A 791 36.43 2.25 -12.53
C ASP A 791 36.38 3.78 -12.39
N GLY A 792 36.93 4.31 -11.29
CA GLY A 792 37.00 5.75 -11.03
C GLY A 792 37.80 6.56 -12.05
N TYR A 793 38.51 5.92 -12.99
CA TYR A 793 39.26 6.55 -14.07
C TYR A 793 38.62 6.36 -15.45
N PHE A 794 37.46 5.71 -15.53
CA PHE A 794 36.80 5.34 -16.77
C PHE A 794 37.73 4.60 -17.76
N SER A 795 38.54 3.67 -17.23
CA SER A 795 39.52 2.88 -17.97
C SER A 795 38.87 1.93 -18.99
N PRO A 796 39.54 1.65 -20.13
CA PRO A 796 40.82 2.21 -20.59
C PRO A 796 40.69 3.60 -21.25
N SER A 797 39.47 4.13 -21.38
CA SER A 797 39.16 5.29 -22.24
C SER A 797 39.71 6.61 -21.72
N TYR A 798 39.80 6.76 -20.39
CA TYR A 798 40.26 8.00 -19.73
C TYR A 798 41.33 7.75 -18.63
N GLY A 799 41.99 6.59 -18.65
CA GLY A 799 42.92 6.09 -17.62
C GLY A 799 44.23 6.88 -17.37
N GLY A 800 44.29 8.17 -17.71
CA GLY A 800 45.46 9.04 -17.51
C GLY A 800 45.12 10.50 -17.20
N GLY A 801 43.87 10.82 -16.85
CA GLY A 801 43.40 12.20 -16.61
C GLY A 801 43.38 12.58 -15.14
N ARG A 802 43.28 13.89 -14.87
CA ARG A 802 43.10 14.40 -13.51
C ARG A 802 41.74 13.96 -12.97
N ARG A 803 41.75 13.13 -11.93
CA ARG A 803 40.54 12.71 -11.19
C ARG A 803 40.19 13.70 -10.10
N ALA A 804 38.92 14.06 -10.02
CA ALA A 804 38.34 14.84 -8.92
C ALA A 804 36.95 14.31 -8.57
N ILE A 805 36.66 14.24 -7.27
CA ILE A 805 35.37 13.79 -6.74
C ILE A 805 34.72 14.97 -6.02
N TYR A 806 33.41 15.12 -6.23
CA TYR A 806 32.63 16.21 -5.69
C TYR A 806 31.39 15.70 -5.01
N ARG A 807 31.09 16.22 -3.81
CA ARG A 807 29.81 16.04 -3.16
C ARG A 807 28.91 17.20 -3.48
N VAL A 808 27.72 16.90 -4.02
CA VAL A 808 26.71 17.92 -4.29
C VAL A 808 26.16 18.44 -2.97
N THR A 809 26.08 19.75 -2.84
CA THR A 809 25.42 20.42 -1.72
C THR A 809 24.21 21.19 -2.26
N ASN A 810 23.18 21.38 -1.42
CA ASN A 810 21.98 22.14 -1.79
C ASN A 810 22.35 23.51 -2.35
#